data_AF-A0A453QYG4-F1
#
_entry.id   AF-A0A453QYG4-F1
#
_cell.length_a   1.000
_cell.length_b   1.000
_cell.length_c   1.000
_cell.angle_alpha   90.00
_cell.angle_beta   90.00
_cell.angle_gamma   90.00
#
_symmetry.space_group_name_H-M   'P 1'
#
loop_
_entity.id
_entity.type
_entity.pdbx_description
1 polymer ?
#
loop_
_entity_poly.entity_id
_entity_poly.type
_entity_poly.pdbx_seq_one_letter_code
_entity_poly.pdbx_strand_id
1 'polypeptide(L)'
;LQSTVTVDEVFKTLKCDKKGLSEAEGENRLKLFGPNKLEEKKESKLLKFLGFMWNPLSWVMEIAAIMAIALANGGGRPPDWQDFVGIVTLLFINSTISYIEEANAGDAAAALMAGLAPKTKLLRDGSWEERDAAILVPGDIISIKLGDIIPADARLLEGDALKIDQSALTGESMPVNKYAGQEVFSGSTVKQGELEAVVIATGVHTFFGKAAHLVDSTNNVGHFQQGAITKRMTAIEEMAGMDVLCSDKTGTLTLNKLTVDKTLIEVCSKGVDKDMVLLYAARASRVENQDAIDTCIVNMLADPKEARAGIKEVHFLPFNPVDKRTAITYIDGNGDWHRVSKGAPEQIIELCKMSPDAEKKVHTLIASYADRGLRSLGVSYQQVPEKNKESAGDPWQFIGLLPLFDPPRHDSAETIRRALHLGVNVKMITGDQLAIGKETGRRLGMGTNMYPSTALLGDKSTAVDGLPIDELIEKADGFAGVFPEHKYEIVKRLQDKKHIVGMTGDGVNDAPALKKADIGIAVDDATDAARSASDIVLTEPGLSVIVSAVLTSRAIFQRMKNYTIYFDFAPFMVLIIAILNDGTIMTISKDRVKPSPKPDSWKLDEIFATGVVLGTYMALVTVVFFYLAHDTDFFLVATAIAVYADWDFCDMEGIGWAWGGAIWA
;
A
#
# COMPACT_ATOMS: atom_id res chain seq x y z
N LEU A 1 28.67 -17.25 11.04
CA LEU A 1 28.97 -17.50 12.49
C LEU A 1 27.93 -18.51 12.96
N GLN A 2 28.33 -19.57 13.67
CA GLN A 2 27.40 -20.61 14.12
C GLN A 2 26.54 -20.11 15.30
N SER A 3 25.37 -20.73 15.48
CA SER A 3 24.35 -20.42 16.49
C SER A 3 24.78 -20.56 17.96
N THR A 4 26.02 -20.96 18.23
CA THR A 4 26.58 -21.24 19.57
C THR A 4 27.53 -20.17 20.11
N VAL A 5 27.85 -19.14 19.32
CA VAL A 5 28.76 -18.05 19.73
C VAL A 5 28.05 -17.10 20.70
N THR A 6 28.73 -16.58 21.73
CA THR A 6 28.12 -15.61 22.67
C THR A 6 28.04 -14.20 22.07
N VAL A 7 27.19 -13.32 22.62
CA VAL A 7 27.07 -11.92 22.15
C VAL A 7 28.42 -11.18 22.28
N ASP A 8 29.16 -11.41 23.36
CA ASP A 8 30.48 -10.80 23.58
C ASP A 8 31.53 -11.25 22.56
N GLU A 9 31.48 -12.50 22.13
CA GLU A 9 32.34 -13.01 21.06
C GLU A 9 31.95 -12.42 19.70
N VAL A 10 30.67 -12.14 19.45
CA VAL A 10 30.23 -11.44 18.24
C VAL A 10 30.78 -10.02 18.22
N PHE A 11 30.70 -9.28 19.32
CA PHE A 11 31.30 -7.94 19.43
C PHE A 11 32.81 -7.96 19.18
N LYS A 12 33.53 -8.94 19.75
CA LYS A 12 34.98 -9.10 19.49
C LYS A 12 35.30 -9.45 18.04
N THR A 13 34.50 -10.30 17.42
CA THR A 13 34.73 -10.77 16.04
C THR A 13 34.42 -9.68 15.03
N LEU A 14 33.30 -8.97 15.21
CA LEU A 14 32.86 -7.87 14.34
C LEU A 14 33.53 -6.53 14.69
N LYS A 15 34.39 -6.49 15.72
CA LYS A 15 35.06 -5.30 16.24
C LYS A 15 34.08 -4.13 16.40
N CYS A 16 32.99 -4.38 17.11
CA CYS A 16 31.98 -3.37 17.43
C CYS A 16 31.69 -3.36 18.93
N ASP A 17 31.07 -2.27 19.40
CA ASP A 17 30.72 -2.05 20.81
C ASP A 17 29.21 -1.86 20.96
N LYS A 18 28.70 -1.98 22.20
CA LYS A 18 27.29 -1.71 22.55
C LYS A 18 26.81 -0.28 22.22
N LYS A 19 27.72 0.66 21.92
CA LYS A 19 27.40 2.04 21.51
C LYS A 19 27.18 2.20 19.99
N GLY A 20 27.27 1.13 19.23
CA GLY A 20 27.17 1.15 17.77
C GLY A 20 28.51 1.45 17.09
N LEU A 21 28.49 1.52 15.76
CA LEU A 21 29.63 1.89 14.94
C LEU A 21 29.76 3.42 14.82
N SER A 22 30.93 3.91 14.40
CA SER A 22 31.05 5.30 13.95
C SER A 22 30.63 5.43 12.49
N GLU A 23 30.15 6.61 12.06
CA GLU A 23 29.71 6.80 10.67
C GLU A 23 30.84 6.50 9.66
N ALA A 24 32.08 6.90 9.97
CA ALA A 24 33.24 6.62 9.13
C ALA A 24 33.55 5.11 8.97
N GLU A 25 33.38 4.34 10.06
CA GLU A 25 33.56 2.89 10.01
C GLU A 25 32.43 2.21 9.24
N GLY A 26 31.20 2.71 9.39
CA GLY A 26 30.04 2.26 8.61
C GLY A 26 30.27 2.42 7.09
N GLU A 27 30.72 3.60 6.65
CA GLU A 27 31.05 3.85 5.24
C GLU A 27 32.21 2.98 4.72
N ASN A 28 33.24 2.76 5.53
CA ASN A 28 34.37 1.90 5.16
C ASN A 28 33.93 0.45 4.97
N ARG A 29 33.08 -0.06 5.86
CA ARG A 29 32.51 -1.41 5.73
C ARG A 29 31.55 -1.51 4.55
N LEU A 30 30.80 -0.46 4.25
CA LEU A 30 29.91 -0.44 3.09
C LEU A 30 30.69 -0.59 1.78
N LYS A 31 31.89 0.01 1.69
CA LYS A 31 32.80 -0.17 0.55
C LYS A 31 33.39 -1.59 0.47
N LEU A 32 33.57 -2.26 1.61
CA LEU A 32 34.17 -3.61 1.69
C LEU A 32 33.14 -4.72 1.43
N PHE A 33 31.98 -4.66 2.08
CA PHE A 33 30.94 -5.68 2.02
C PHE A 33 29.89 -5.42 0.94
N GLY A 34 29.83 -4.19 0.41
CA GLY A 34 28.77 -3.77 -0.49
C GLY A 34 27.47 -3.42 0.24
N PRO A 35 26.48 -2.87 -0.49
CA PRO A 35 25.19 -2.52 0.08
C PRO A 35 24.37 -3.76 0.45
N ASN A 36 23.52 -3.62 1.47
CA ASN A 36 22.54 -4.62 1.89
C ASN A 36 21.36 -4.68 0.90
N LYS A 37 21.65 -5.08 -0.33
CA LYS A 37 20.68 -5.29 -1.42
C LYS A 37 21.07 -6.55 -2.19
N LEU A 38 20.08 -7.22 -2.77
CA LEU A 38 20.36 -8.30 -3.70
C LEU A 38 20.99 -7.72 -4.97
N GLU A 39 21.95 -8.43 -5.56
CA GLU A 39 22.61 -7.98 -6.79
C GLU A 39 21.58 -7.92 -7.93
N GLU A 40 21.31 -6.71 -8.43
CA GLU A 40 20.53 -6.52 -9.65
C GLU A 40 21.38 -6.94 -10.85
N LYS A 41 20.87 -7.86 -11.67
CA LYS A 41 21.51 -8.18 -12.95
C LYS A 41 21.51 -6.94 -13.82
N LYS A 42 22.68 -6.38 -14.06
CA LYS A 42 22.86 -5.31 -15.04
C LYS A 42 22.70 -5.89 -16.43
N GLU A 43 21.53 -5.72 -17.01
CA GLU A 43 21.38 -5.92 -18.45
C GLU A 43 22.19 -4.84 -19.20
N SER A 44 22.91 -5.25 -20.24
CA SER A 44 23.58 -4.28 -21.08
C SER A 44 22.53 -3.46 -21.84
N LYS A 45 22.74 -2.15 -21.93
CA LYS A 45 21.83 -1.24 -22.64
C LYS A 45 21.57 -1.67 -24.09
N LEU A 46 22.55 -2.30 -24.73
CA LEU A 46 22.45 -2.82 -26.09
C LEU A 46 21.57 -4.09 -26.18
N LEU A 47 21.73 -5.04 -25.24
CA LEU A 47 20.85 -6.21 -25.21
C LEU A 47 19.39 -5.81 -24.92
N LYS A 48 19.19 -4.84 -24.02
CA LYS A 48 17.86 -4.31 -23.74
C LYS A 48 17.24 -3.68 -24.99
N PHE A 49 18.01 -2.88 -25.74
CA PHE A 49 17.60 -2.32 -27.04
C PHE A 49 17.22 -3.41 -28.06
N LEU A 50 18.08 -4.42 -28.23
CA LEU A 50 17.82 -5.54 -29.16
C LEU A 50 16.60 -6.37 -28.73
N GLY A 51 16.29 -6.42 -27.44
CA GLY A 51 15.07 -7.04 -26.92
C GLY A 51 13.79 -6.41 -27.46
N PHE A 52 13.76 -5.09 -27.71
CA PHE A 52 12.60 -4.42 -28.31
C PHE A 52 12.34 -4.84 -29.75
N MET A 53 13.39 -5.23 -30.48
CA MET A 53 13.27 -5.77 -31.85
C MET A 53 12.74 -7.20 -31.87
N TRP A 54 12.64 -7.87 -30.72
CA TRP A 54 12.29 -9.28 -30.60
C TRP A 54 10.91 -9.50 -29.95
N ASN A 55 9.93 -8.66 -30.29
CA ASN A 55 8.54 -8.86 -29.90
C ASN A 55 7.75 -9.59 -31.03
N PRO A 56 6.62 -10.28 -30.71
CA PRO A 56 5.88 -11.06 -31.70
C PRO A 56 5.41 -10.24 -32.93
N LEU A 57 5.14 -8.95 -32.77
CA LEU A 57 4.77 -8.06 -33.87
C LEU A 57 5.97 -7.76 -34.78
N SER A 58 7.16 -7.56 -34.21
CA SER A 58 8.41 -7.37 -34.94
C SER A 58 8.79 -8.61 -35.72
N TRP A 59 8.53 -9.81 -35.21
CA TRP A 59 8.70 -11.05 -35.99
C TRP A 59 7.80 -11.07 -37.23
N VAL A 60 6.54 -10.64 -37.12
CA VAL A 60 5.63 -10.56 -38.28
C VAL A 60 6.16 -9.56 -39.31
N MET A 61 6.67 -8.41 -38.86
CA MET A 61 7.28 -7.39 -39.73
C MET A 61 8.60 -7.87 -40.36
N GLU A 62 9.42 -8.62 -39.63
CA GLU A 62 10.66 -9.23 -40.13
C GLU A 62 10.35 -10.31 -41.17
N ILE A 63 9.34 -11.15 -40.91
CA ILE A 63 8.81 -12.11 -41.90
C ILE A 63 8.30 -11.37 -43.14
N ALA A 64 7.57 -10.26 -42.98
CA ALA A 64 7.09 -9.46 -44.10
C ALA A 64 8.25 -8.85 -44.92
N ALA A 65 9.30 -8.36 -44.25
CA ALA A 65 10.51 -7.85 -44.90
C ALA A 65 11.24 -8.96 -45.68
N ILE A 66 11.42 -10.14 -45.08
CA ILE A 66 12.03 -11.31 -45.74
C ILE A 66 11.16 -11.77 -46.91
N MET A 67 9.83 -11.77 -46.75
CA MET A 67 8.86 -12.16 -47.78
C MET A 67 8.89 -11.21 -48.98
N ALA A 68 9.09 -9.90 -48.77
CA ALA A 68 9.26 -8.93 -49.85
C ALA A 68 10.47 -9.27 -50.75
N ILE A 69 11.59 -9.71 -50.17
CA ILE A 69 12.76 -10.17 -50.92
C ILE A 69 12.51 -11.53 -51.57
N ALA A 70 11.95 -12.48 -50.82
CA ALA A 70 11.78 -13.86 -51.27
C ALA A 70 10.79 -13.98 -52.44
N LEU A 71 9.68 -13.24 -52.41
CA LEU A 71 8.69 -13.23 -53.49
C LEU A 71 9.22 -12.54 -54.76
N ALA A 72 10.06 -11.52 -54.61
CA ALA A 72 10.61 -10.80 -55.75
C ALA A 72 11.65 -11.63 -56.53
N ASN A 73 12.37 -12.55 -55.88
CA ASN A 73 13.33 -13.45 -56.52
C ASN A 73 12.70 -14.58 -57.36
N GLY A 74 11.38 -14.79 -57.30
CA GLY A 74 10.69 -15.87 -58.02
C GLY A 74 10.11 -15.51 -59.39
N GLY A 75 10.00 -14.22 -59.73
CA GLY A 75 9.19 -13.74 -60.87
C GLY A 75 9.94 -12.99 -61.98
N GLY A 76 11.28 -12.92 -61.94
CA GLY A 76 12.06 -12.16 -62.93
C GLY A 76 11.91 -10.63 -62.84
N ARG A 77 11.30 -10.11 -61.76
CA ARG A 77 11.27 -8.69 -61.40
C ARG A 77 12.50 -8.37 -60.52
N PRO A 78 13.05 -7.14 -60.55
CA PRO A 78 14.10 -6.76 -59.62
C PRO A 78 13.59 -6.89 -58.17
N PRO A 79 14.43 -7.37 -57.24
CA PRO A 79 14.05 -7.47 -55.83
C PRO A 79 13.61 -6.11 -55.27
N ASP A 80 12.48 -6.09 -54.54
CA ASP A 80 11.91 -4.90 -53.90
C ASP A 80 12.74 -4.51 -52.65
N TRP A 81 14.01 -4.17 -52.87
CA TRP A 81 14.95 -3.73 -51.82
C TRP A 81 14.46 -2.47 -51.10
N GLN A 82 13.65 -1.65 -51.77
CA GLN A 82 13.10 -0.42 -51.19
C GLN A 82 12.13 -0.72 -50.04
N ASP A 83 11.25 -1.72 -50.21
CA ASP A 83 10.30 -2.12 -49.17
C ASP A 83 11.01 -2.83 -48.00
N PHE A 84 11.99 -3.69 -48.30
CA PHE A 84 12.82 -4.32 -47.27
C PHE A 84 13.57 -3.29 -46.42
N VAL A 85 14.29 -2.36 -47.06
CA VAL A 85 15.03 -1.31 -46.36
C VAL A 85 14.07 -0.40 -45.60
N GLY A 86 12.90 -0.10 -46.16
CA GLY A 86 11.84 0.67 -45.51
C GLY A 86 11.34 0.02 -44.22
N ILE A 87 10.98 -1.27 -44.27
CA ILE A 87 10.48 -2.03 -43.11
C ILE A 87 11.55 -2.16 -42.03
N VAL A 88 12.80 -2.48 -42.41
CA VAL A 88 13.92 -2.56 -41.45
C VAL A 88 14.17 -1.21 -40.79
N THR A 89 14.13 -0.11 -41.56
CA THR A 89 14.29 1.24 -41.01
C THR A 89 13.17 1.59 -40.04
N LEU A 90 11.91 1.24 -40.35
CA LEU A 90 10.78 1.40 -39.43
C LEU A 90 10.99 0.62 -38.13
N LEU A 91 11.42 -0.63 -38.20
CA LEU A 91 11.71 -1.44 -37.01
C LEU A 91 12.76 -0.77 -36.12
N PHE A 92 13.82 -0.22 -36.71
CA PHE A 92 14.83 0.53 -35.96
C PHE A 92 14.27 1.81 -35.33
N ILE A 93 13.44 2.57 -36.05
CA ILE A 93 12.81 3.79 -35.53
C ILE A 93 11.87 3.45 -34.36
N ASN A 94 10.96 2.49 -34.55
CA ASN A 94 10.00 2.07 -33.52
C ASN A 94 10.74 1.52 -32.27
N SER A 95 11.78 0.70 -32.46
CA SER A 95 12.61 0.19 -31.35
C SER A 95 13.35 1.31 -30.62
N THR A 96 13.80 2.34 -31.35
CA THR A 96 14.47 3.52 -30.76
C THR A 96 13.52 4.36 -29.94
N ILE A 97 12.31 4.63 -30.45
CA ILE A 97 11.27 5.35 -29.71
C ILE A 97 10.90 4.57 -28.45
N SER A 98 10.62 3.26 -28.58
CA SER A 98 10.28 2.37 -27.47
C SER A 98 11.38 2.32 -26.41
N TYR A 99 12.65 2.21 -26.81
CA TYR A 99 13.79 2.21 -25.90
C TYR A 99 13.92 3.53 -25.12
N ILE A 100 13.77 4.67 -25.79
CA ILE A 100 13.85 5.99 -25.16
C ILE A 100 12.69 6.18 -24.18
N GLU A 101 11.48 5.74 -24.54
CA GLU A 101 10.32 5.79 -23.64
C GLU A 101 10.52 4.91 -22.41
N GLU A 102 10.94 3.66 -22.58
CA GLU A 102 11.15 2.77 -21.44
C GLU A 102 12.31 3.23 -20.54
N ALA A 103 13.35 3.83 -21.12
CA ALA A 103 14.43 4.42 -20.35
C ALA A 103 13.94 5.61 -19.51
N ASN A 104 13.19 6.53 -20.12
CA ASN A 104 12.62 7.68 -19.40
C ASN A 104 11.62 7.25 -18.31
N ALA A 105 10.79 6.24 -18.59
CA ALA A 105 9.86 5.66 -17.62
C ALA A 105 10.61 4.94 -16.48
N GLY A 106 11.70 4.24 -16.81
CA GLY A 106 12.56 3.54 -15.85
C GLY A 106 13.26 4.48 -14.88
N ASP A 107 13.80 5.60 -15.37
CA ASP A 107 14.46 6.61 -14.52
C ASP A 107 13.46 7.27 -13.54
N ALA A 108 12.23 7.55 -14.01
CA ALA A 108 11.17 8.06 -13.14
C ALA A 108 10.72 7.03 -12.10
N ALA A 109 10.59 5.75 -12.48
CA ALA A 109 10.27 4.67 -11.56
C ALA A 109 11.38 4.47 -10.50
N ALA A 110 12.65 4.56 -10.89
CA ALA A 110 13.78 4.41 -9.98
C ALA A 110 13.82 5.48 -8.88
N ALA A 111 13.53 6.74 -9.22
CA ALA A 111 13.46 7.84 -8.24
C ALA A 111 12.36 7.62 -7.18
N LEU A 112 11.25 6.98 -7.55
CA LEU A 112 10.16 6.64 -6.64
C LEU A 112 10.41 5.35 -5.86
N MET A 113 11.08 4.36 -6.46
CA MET A 113 11.51 3.14 -5.76
C MET A 113 12.40 3.45 -4.55
N ALA A 114 13.21 4.51 -4.61
CA ALA A 114 13.98 4.99 -3.47
C ALA A 114 13.09 5.36 -2.27
N GLY A 115 11.85 5.81 -2.49
CA GLY A 115 10.88 6.11 -1.44
C GLY A 115 10.23 4.87 -0.80
N LEU A 116 10.22 3.73 -1.50
CA LEU A 116 9.75 2.44 -1.01
C LEU A 116 10.86 1.57 -0.41
N ALA A 117 12.11 2.01 -0.49
CA ALA A 117 13.25 1.28 0.06
C ALA A 117 13.00 1.01 1.56
N PRO A 118 13.21 -0.25 2.02
CA PRO A 118 13.05 -0.58 3.43
C PRO A 118 13.92 0.34 4.29
N LYS A 119 13.38 0.88 5.37
CA LYS A 119 14.13 1.70 6.32
C LYS A 119 14.45 0.90 7.56
N THR A 120 15.46 1.34 8.30
CA THR A 120 15.85 0.70 9.55
C THR A 120 16.38 1.74 10.52
N LYS A 121 16.09 1.55 11.82
CA LYS A 121 16.67 2.34 12.89
C LYS A 121 17.97 1.71 13.34
N LEU A 122 19.06 2.45 13.16
CA LEU A 122 20.41 2.02 13.49
C LEU A 122 21.06 3.00 14.46
N LEU A 123 22.00 2.49 15.26
CA LEU A 123 22.76 3.25 16.24
C LEU A 123 24.16 3.52 15.69
N ARG A 124 24.45 4.77 15.35
CA ARG A 124 25.78 5.24 14.95
C ARG A 124 26.17 6.51 15.70
N ASP A 125 27.45 6.61 16.05
CA ASP A 125 28.01 7.71 16.86
C ASP A 125 27.26 7.96 18.19
N GLY A 126 26.61 6.91 18.72
CA GLY A 126 25.82 6.97 19.96
C GLY A 126 24.43 7.58 19.82
N SER A 127 23.99 7.93 18.61
CA SER A 127 22.64 8.43 18.31
C SER A 127 21.84 7.45 17.45
N TRP A 128 20.55 7.31 17.76
CA TRP A 128 19.62 6.53 16.96
C TRP A 128 19.15 7.34 15.75
N GLU A 129 19.35 6.79 14.56
CA GLU A 129 18.91 7.40 13.31
C GLU A 129 18.16 6.40 12.44
N GLU A 130 17.20 6.90 11.67
CA GLU A 130 16.46 6.10 10.69
C GLU A 130 17.04 6.34 9.30
N ARG A 131 17.55 5.27 8.67
CA ARG A 131 18.26 5.31 7.39
C ARG A 131 17.76 4.17 6.48
N ASP A 132 18.16 4.19 5.20
CA ASP A 132 17.88 3.12 4.25
C ASP A 132 18.53 1.80 4.70
N ALA A 133 17.79 0.70 4.69
CA ALA A 133 18.31 -0.62 5.04
C ALA A 133 19.47 -1.06 4.14
N ALA A 134 19.61 -0.50 2.93
CA ALA A 134 20.70 -0.78 2.00
C ALA A 134 22.07 -0.34 2.51
N ILE A 135 22.15 0.60 3.47
CA ILE A 135 23.42 1.06 4.04
C ILE A 135 23.89 0.25 5.25
N LEU A 136 23.10 -0.75 5.68
CA LEU A 136 23.46 -1.62 6.79
C LEU A 136 24.70 -2.43 6.47
N VAL A 137 25.58 -2.54 7.47
CA VAL A 137 26.80 -3.34 7.39
C VAL A 137 26.91 -4.30 8.57
N PRO A 138 27.65 -5.41 8.42
CA PRO A 138 27.96 -6.29 9.55
C PRO A 138 28.61 -5.52 10.70
N GLY A 139 28.03 -5.62 11.89
CA GLY A 139 28.44 -4.92 13.11
C GLY A 139 27.60 -3.69 13.47
N ASP A 140 26.72 -3.21 12.60
CA ASP A 140 25.73 -2.18 12.97
C ASP A 140 24.80 -2.71 14.07
N ILE A 141 24.40 -1.83 14.99
CA ILE A 141 23.35 -2.12 15.96
C ILE A 141 22.04 -1.53 15.43
N ILE A 142 21.00 -2.36 15.40
CA ILE A 142 19.66 -2.00 14.93
C ILE A 142 18.64 -2.18 16.05
N SER A 143 17.61 -1.35 16.04
CA SER A 143 16.44 -1.49 16.91
C SER A 143 15.34 -2.20 16.12
N ILE A 144 14.86 -3.33 16.62
CA ILE A 144 13.82 -4.12 15.98
C ILE A 144 12.55 -4.00 16.83
N LYS A 145 11.48 -3.49 16.24
CA LYS A 145 10.19 -3.24 16.90
C LYS A 145 9.09 -4.14 16.33
N LEU A 146 7.95 -4.12 17.00
CA LEU A 146 6.72 -4.76 16.54
C LEU A 146 6.38 -4.30 15.11
N GLY A 147 6.35 -5.23 14.17
CA GLY A 147 5.96 -5.01 12.79
C GLY A 147 7.04 -4.62 11.81
N ASP A 148 8.27 -4.43 12.30
CA ASP A 148 9.43 -4.28 11.44
C ASP A 148 9.69 -5.59 10.69
N ILE A 149 10.09 -5.45 9.43
CA ILE A 149 10.73 -6.53 8.69
C ILE A 149 12.20 -6.52 9.06
N ILE A 150 12.73 -7.67 9.45
CA ILE A 150 14.14 -7.78 9.82
C ILE A 150 14.98 -7.53 8.57
N PRO A 151 15.84 -6.49 8.56
CA PRO A 151 16.48 -5.99 7.33
C PRO A 151 17.73 -6.78 6.93
N ALA A 152 18.31 -7.53 7.88
CA ALA A 152 19.55 -8.28 7.72
C ALA A 152 19.61 -9.40 8.78
N ASP A 153 20.44 -10.41 8.57
CA ASP A 153 20.62 -11.44 9.59
C ASP A 153 21.33 -10.82 10.79
N ALA A 154 20.71 -10.91 11.96
CA ALA A 154 21.14 -10.22 13.17
C ALA A 154 21.09 -11.13 14.40
N ARG A 155 21.76 -10.70 15.47
CA ARG A 155 21.74 -11.38 16.76
C ARG A 155 21.16 -10.48 17.83
N LEU A 156 20.17 -11.00 18.54
CA LEU A 156 19.46 -10.29 19.59
C LEU A 156 20.38 -9.95 20.75
N LEU A 157 20.30 -8.71 21.23
CA LEU A 157 20.96 -8.22 22.44
C LEU A 157 20.08 -8.51 23.67
N GLU A 158 20.38 -7.89 24.80
CA GLU A 158 19.68 -8.11 26.07
C GLU A 158 18.25 -7.52 26.04
N GLY A 159 17.28 -8.26 26.58
CA GLY A 159 15.90 -7.79 26.77
C GLY A 159 14.88 -8.94 26.82
N ASP A 160 13.59 -8.61 26.75
CA ASP A 160 12.49 -9.58 26.80
C ASP A 160 12.37 -10.36 25.47
N ALA A 161 11.71 -11.52 25.46
CA ALA A 161 11.63 -12.35 24.26
C ALA A 161 10.84 -11.68 23.12
N LEU A 162 11.32 -11.84 21.88
CA LEU A 162 10.61 -11.47 20.66
C LEU A 162 9.82 -12.66 20.11
N LYS A 163 8.65 -12.41 19.51
CA LYS A 163 8.03 -13.39 18.60
C LYS A 163 8.21 -12.96 17.17
N ILE A 164 8.72 -13.88 16.37
CA ILE A 164 9.09 -13.61 14.99
C ILE A 164 8.40 -14.63 14.10
N ASP A 165 7.76 -14.13 13.05
CA ASP A 165 7.16 -14.92 11.98
C ASP A 165 8.22 -15.17 10.90
N GLN A 166 8.56 -16.45 10.73
CA GLN A 166 9.53 -16.92 9.74
C GLN A 166 8.84 -17.70 8.62
N SER A 167 7.51 -17.61 8.50
CA SER A 167 6.71 -18.36 7.51
C SER A 167 7.19 -18.15 6.07
N ALA A 168 7.65 -16.94 5.73
CA ALA A 168 8.21 -16.62 4.42
C ALA A 168 9.53 -17.37 4.12
N LEU A 169 10.26 -17.82 5.15
CA LEU A 169 11.58 -18.45 5.04
C LEU A 169 11.51 -19.96 5.23
N THR A 170 10.76 -20.43 6.23
CA THR A 170 10.71 -21.84 6.63
C THR A 170 9.43 -22.54 6.18
N GLY A 171 8.41 -21.78 5.79
CA GLY A 171 7.07 -22.31 5.52
C GLY A 171 6.25 -22.65 6.76
N GLU A 172 6.79 -22.45 7.98
CA GLU A 172 6.08 -22.72 9.22
C GLU A 172 5.21 -21.52 9.62
N SER A 173 3.91 -21.76 9.79
CA SER A 173 2.93 -20.69 10.03
C SER A 173 2.93 -20.12 11.45
N MET A 174 3.54 -20.83 12.42
CA MET A 174 3.52 -20.42 13.83
C MET A 174 4.72 -19.53 14.17
N PRO A 175 4.51 -18.33 14.74
CA PRO A 175 5.60 -17.48 15.18
C PRO A 175 6.46 -18.15 16.25
N VAL A 176 7.77 -17.96 16.16
CA VAL A 176 8.75 -18.58 17.06
C VAL A 176 9.22 -17.55 18.09
N ASN A 177 9.33 -17.97 19.36
CA ASN A 177 9.95 -17.15 20.41
C ASN A 177 11.47 -17.11 20.23
N LYS A 178 12.03 -15.90 20.24
CA LYS A 178 13.46 -15.63 20.14
C LYS A 178 13.92 -14.84 21.36
N TYR A 179 14.98 -15.33 21.98
CA TYR A 179 15.54 -14.77 23.21
C TYR A 179 16.87 -14.04 22.94
N ALA A 180 17.31 -13.24 23.90
CA ALA A 180 18.62 -12.60 23.88
C ALA A 180 19.74 -13.59 23.52
N GLY A 181 20.65 -13.18 22.62
CA GLY A 181 21.74 -13.99 22.09
C GLY A 181 21.37 -14.90 20.91
N GLN A 182 20.09 -15.09 20.60
CA GLN A 182 19.66 -15.90 19.46
C GLN A 182 19.69 -15.12 18.14
N GLU A 183 19.84 -15.86 17.04
CA GLU A 183 19.85 -15.30 15.69
C GLU A 183 18.43 -15.11 15.14
N VAL A 184 18.29 -14.03 14.36
CA VAL A 184 17.10 -13.66 13.61
C VAL A 184 17.50 -13.41 12.15
N PHE A 185 16.60 -13.73 11.22
CA PHE A 185 16.91 -13.78 9.80
C PHE A 185 16.22 -12.67 9.02
N SER A 186 16.92 -12.15 8.01
CA SER A 186 16.40 -11.17 7.05
C SER A 186 15.08 -11.64 6.43
N GLY A 187 14.11 -10.73 6.28
CA GLY A 187 12.80 -11.02 5.72
C GLY A 187 11.79 -11.63 6.70
N SER A 188 12.21 -11.97 7.92
CA SER A 188 11.26 -12.34 8.98
C SER A 188 10.51 -11.12 9.49
N THR A 189 9.28 -11.29 9.97
CA THR A 189 8.46 -10.18 10.49
C THR A 189 8.29 -10.29 12.00
N VAL A 190 8.50 -9.20 12.74
CA VAL A 190 8.30 -9.21 14.20
C VAL A 190 6.83 -9.09 14.54
N LYS A 191 6.30 -10.11 15.24
CA LYS A 191 4.89 -10.19 15.65
C LYS A 191 4.66 -9.72 17.08
N GLN A 192 5.67 -9.82 17.97
CA GLN A 192 5.60 -9.33 19.36
C GLN A 192 6.98 -8.94 19.89
N GLY A 193 6.99 -7.97 20.80
CA GLY A 193 8.17 -7.50 21.53
C GLY A 193 8.96 -6.43 20.79
N GLU A 194 9.99 -5.91 21.45
CA GLU A 194 10.97 -4.98 20.90
C GLU A 194 12.32 -5.31 21.50
N LEU A 195 13.35 -5.35 20.67
CA LEU A 195 14.72 -5.65 21.10
C LEU A 195 15.74 -5.01 20.18
N GLU A 196 16.91 -4.76 20.72
CA GLU A 196 18.08 -4.36 19.93
C GLU A 196 18.79 -5.61 19.39
N ALA A 197 19.44 -5.48 18.25
CA ALA A 197 20.18 -6.56 17.62
C ALA A 197 21.45 -6.05 16.93
N VAL A 198 22.48 -6.89 16.87
CA VAL A 198 23.71 -6.63 16.10
C VAL A 198 23.65 -7.36 14.76
N VAL A 199 23.89 -6.65 13.65
CA VAL A 199 23.87 -7.21 12.30
C VAL A 199 25.08 -8.13 12.11
N ILE A 200 24.84 -9.36 11.66
CA ILE A 200 25.88 -10.38 11.43
C ILE A 200 26.20 -10.51 9.94
N ALA A 201 25.18 -10.48 9.08
CA ALA A 201 25.33 -10.64 7.64
C ALA A 201 24.31 -9.80 6.87
N THR A 202 24.71 -9.28 5.72
CA THR A 202 23.92 -8.38 4.87
C THR A 202 23.85 -8.89 3.42
N GLY A 203 22.86 -8.41 2.67
CA GLY A 203 22.68 -8.66 1.25
C GLY A 203 22.60 -10.14 0.90
N VAL A 204 23.37 -10.54 -0.11
CA VAL A 204 23.47 -11.93 -0.60
C VAL A 204 24.02 -12.92 0.43
N HIS A 205 24.66 -12.44 1.51
CA HIS A 205 25.23 -13.31 2.54
C HIS A 205 24.22 -13.72 3.63
N THR A 206 23.06 -13.08 3.67
CA THR A 206 21.94 -13.47 4.54
C THR A 206 21.38 -14.84 4.16
N PHE A 207 20.69 -15.50 5.10
CA PHE A 207 20.00 -16.76 4.83
C PHE A 207 18.98 -16.58 3.69
N PHE A 208 18.18 -15.51 3.75
CA PHE A 208 17.24 -15.16 2.68
C PHE A 208 17.96 -14.88 1.37
N GLY A 209 19.01 -14.06 1.38
CA GLY A 209 19.73 -13.66 0.17
C GLY A 209 20.36 -14.83 -0.57
N LYS A 210 20.88 -15.83 0.16
CA LYS A 210 21.36 -17.08 -0.44
C LYS A 210 20.25 -17.89 -1.11
N ALA A 211 19.07 -17.94 -0.48
CA ALA A 211 17.91 -18.63 -1.05
C ALA A 211 17.34 -17.87 -2.26
N ALA A 212 17.21 -16.55 -2.17
CA ALA A 212 16.72 -15.69 -3.23
C ALA A 212 17.64 -15.68 -4.46
N HIS A 213 18.97 -15.71 -4.28
CA HIS A 213 19.92 -15.84 -5.37
C HIS A 213 19.72 -17.16 -6.17
N LEU A 214 19.12 -18.19 -5.57
CA LEU A 214 18.82 -19.46 -6.25
C LEU A 214 17.45 -19.47 -6.95
N VAL A 215 16.55 -18.55 -6.61
CA VAL A 215 15.17 -18.47 -7.12
C VAL A 215 15.00 -17.14 -7.85
N ASP A 216 15.48 -17.10 -9.10
CA ASP A 216 15.44 -15.91 -9.94
C ASP A 216 14.06 -15.78 -10.60
N SER A 217 13.20 -14.88 -10.08
CA SER A 217 11.99 -14.43 -10.78
C SER A 217 11.73 -12.94 -10.57
N THR A 218 11.77 -12.22 -11.69
CA THR A 218 11.63 -10.77 -11.82
C THR A 218 10.15 -10.35 -11.77
N ASN A 219 9.79 -9.42 -10.88
CA ASN A 219 8.52 -8.70 -10.94
C ASN A 219 8.79 -7.22 -11.20
N ASN A 220 8.14 -6.66 -12.22
CA ASN A 220 8.25 -5.25 -12.59
C ASN A 220 7.14 -4.41 -11.93
N VAL A 221 7.52 -3.22 -11.47
CA VAL A 221 6.72 -2.26 -10.71
C VAL A 221 6.43 -1.03 -11.59
N GLY A 222 5.39 -0.25 -11.29
CA GLY A 222 5.26 1.07 -11.91
C GLY A 222 4.44 2.06 -11.08
N HIS A 223 3.74 3.00 -11.73
CA HIS A 223 3.75 4.39 -11.25
C HIS A 223 2.38 5.05 -10.95
N PHE A 224 2.34 5.94 -9.95
CA PHE A 224 1.35 7.01 -9.75
C PHE A 224 1.98 8.34 -9.26
N GLN A 225 1.44 9.49 -9.68
CA GLN A 225 1.93 10.86 -9.35
C GLN A 225 1.11 11.58 -8.26
N GLN A 226 0.16 10.89 -7.61
CA GLN A 226 -0.84 11.48 -6.69
C GLN A 226 -0.81 10.84 -5.30
N GLY A 227 0.34 10.88 -4.64
CA GLY A 227 0.44 10.43 -3.24
C GLY A 227 0.24 8.93 -3.02
N ALA A 228 0.40 8.11 -4.06
CA ALA A 228 0.28 6.65 -4.02
C ALA A 228 1.35 6.01 -4.92
N ILE A 229 1.94 4.92 -4.46
CA ILE A 229 2.98 4.17 -5.18
C ILE A 229 2.48 2.75 -5.44
N THR A 230 2.41 2.33 -6.70
CA THR A 230 1.91 1.03 -7.15
C THR A 230 3.06 0.01 -7.22
N LYS A 231 3.12 -0.96 -6.31
CA LYS A 231 4.10 -2.06 -6.33
C LYS A 231 3.85 -3.05 -7.47
N ARG A 232 2.59 -3.25 -7.86
CA ARG A 232 2.18 -4.17 -8.92
C ARG A 232 1.48 -3.39 -10.03
N MET A 233 1.98 -3.50 -11.27
CA MET A 233 1.40 -2.74 -12.39
C MET A 233 -0.03 -3.16 -12.74
N THR A 234 -0.36 -4.45 -12.59
CA THR A 234 -1.73 -4.95 -12.80
C THR A 234 -2.72 -4.40 -11.78
N ALA A 235 -2.25 -3.86 -10.64
CA ALA A 235 -3.12 -3.25 -9.65
C ALA A 235 -3.83 -1.98 -10.17
N ILE A 236 -3.32 -1.35 -11.24
CA ILE A 236 -3.99 -0.20 -11.89
C ILE A 236 -5.30 -0.64 -12.53
N GLU A 237 -5.31 -1.80 -13.20
CA GLU A 237 -6.51 -2.39 -13.79
C GLU A 237 -7.53 -2.77 -12.72
N GLU A 238 -7.08 -3.49 -11.69
CA GLU A 238 -7.93 -3.90 -10.57
C GLU A 238 -8.50 -2.68 -9.84
N MET A 239 -7.69 -1.63 -9.62
CA MET A 239 -8.15 -0.37 -9.01
C MET A 239 -9.18 0.36 -9.88
N ALA A 240 -9.09 0.29 -11.21
CA ALA A 240 -10.09 0.89 -12.10
C ALA A 240 -11.44 0.14 -12.01
N GLY A 241 -11.38 -1.18 -11.90
CA GLY A 241 -12.53 -2.08 -11.75
C GLY A 241 -13.09 -2.20 -10.33
N MET A 242 -12.41 -1.65 -9.33
CA MET A 242 -12.81 -1.73 -7.92
C MET A 242 -14.23 -1.20 -7.70
N ASP A 243 -15.04 -2.01 -7.00
CA ASP A 243 -16.45 -1.71 -6.70
C ASP A 243 -16.76 -1.81 -5.19
N VAL A 244 -15.91 -2.46 -4.39
CA VAL A 244 -16.00 -2.49 -2.93
C VAL A 244 -14.65 -2.11 -2.32
N LEU A 245 -14.68 -1.21 -1.34
CA LEU A 245 -13.50 -0.79 -0.58
C LEU A 245 -13.71 -1.08 0.91
N CYS A 246 -13.05 -2.12 1.41
CA CYS A 246 -12.95 -2.43 2.83
C CYS A 246 -11.91 -1.52 3.47
N SER A 247 -12.36 -0.43 4.10
CA SER A 247 -11.48 0.54 4.75
C SER A 247 -11.36 0.24 6.24
N ASP A 248 -10.14 0.13 6.75
CA ASP A 248 -9.93 0.19 8.20
C ASP A 248 -10.39 1.57 8.71
N LYS A 249 -10.98 1.58 9.91
CA LYS A 249 -11.40 2.80 10.58
C LYS A 249 -10.20 3.63 11.00
N THR A 250 -9.27 3.01 11.73
CA THR A 250 -8.14 3.71 12.35
C THR A 250 -7.12 4.05 11.27
N GLY A 251 -6.58 5.27 11.27
CA GLY A 251 -5.57 5.71 10.29
C GLY A 251 -6.13 6.09 8.92
N THR A 252 -7.21 5.45 8.43
CA THR A 252 -7.83 5.76 7.13
C THR A 252 -9.04 6.70 7.26
N LEU A 253 -10.09 6.31 7.97
CA LEU A 253 -11.33 7.10 8.13
C LEU A 253 -11.22 8.16 9.23
N THR A 254 -10.37 7.90 10.22
CA THR A 254 -10.09 8.79 11.34
C THR A 254 -8.66 9.31 11.28
N LEU A 255 -8.38 10.35 12.07
CA LEU A 255 -7.06 10.99 12.09
C LEU A 255 -6.00 10.18 12.84
N ASN A 256 -6.39 9.14 13.59
CA ASN A 256 -5.51 8.43 14.53
C ASN A 256 -4.79 9.41 15.50
N LYS A 257 -5.47 10.53 15.80
CA LYS A 257 -5.02 11.57 16.73
C LYS A 257 -6.01 11.62 17.87
N LEU A 258 -5.81 10.72 18.82
CA LEU A 258 -6.73 10.51 19.91
C LEU A 258 -6.78 11.75 20.82
N THR A 259 -7.94 12.00 21.40
CA THR A 259 -8.16 13.06 22.39
C THR A 259 -8.92 12.47 23.56
N VAL A 260 -8.64 12.95 24.77
CA VAL A 260 -9.39 12.58 25.98
C VAL A 260 -10.14 13.82 26.47
N ASP A 261 -11.37 13.64 26.93
CA ASP A 261 -12.08 14.68 27.67
C ASP A 261 -11.96 14.40 29.17
N LYS A 262 -11.23 15.25 29.89
CA LYS A 262 -10.99 15.09 31.34
C LYS A 262 -12.29 15.07 32.14
N THR A 263 -13.33 15.77 31.67
CA THR A 263 -14.61 15.83 32.39
C THR A 263 -15.30 14.47 32.46
N LEU A 264 -15.05 13.63 31.45
CA LEU A 264 -15.65 12.31 31.29
C LEU A 264 -14.83 11.19 31.94
N ILE A 265 -13.67 11.46 32.53
CA ILE A 265 -12.89 10.40 33.19
C ILE A 265 -13.66 9.89 34.42
N GLU A 266 -13.77 8.57 34.56
CA GLU A 266 -14.43 7.91 35.68
C GLU A 266 -13.40 7.23 36.59
N VAL A 267 -13.51 7.48 37.90
CA VAL A 267 -12.59 6.95 38.91
C VAL A 267 -13.31 5.87 39.70
N CYS A 268 -12.70 4.69 39.79
CA CYS A 268 -13.30 3.52 40.44
C CYS A 268 -12.70 3.21 41.81
N SER A 269 -11.50 3.74 42.12
CA SER A 269 -10.84 3.54 43.42
C SER A 269 -11.05 4.73 44.37
N LYS A 270 -11.17 4.45 45.67
CA LYS A 270 -11.34 5.48 46.70
C LYS A 270 -10.00 6.16 47.00
N GLY A 271 -10.00 7.50 47.03
CA GLY A 271 -8.79 8.29 47.36
C GLY A 271 -7.91 8.65 46.15
N VAL A 272 -8.38 8.38 44.93
CA VAL A 272 -7.73 8.78 43.69
C VAL A 272 -8.59 9.86 43.03
N ASP A 273 -7.96 10.88 42.44
CA ASP A 273 -8.63 11.92 41.64
C ASP A 273 -8.44 11.66 40.14
N LYS A 274 -9.15 12.43 39.30
CA LYS A 274 -9.06 12.26 37.83
C LYS A 274 -7.66 12.55 37.30
N ASP A 275 -6.93 13.48 37.92
CA ASP A 275 -5.57 13.86 37.53
C ASP A 275 -4.55 12.76 37.86
N MET A 276 -4.68 12.06 38.98
CA MET A 276 -3.88 10.86 39.30
C MET A 276 -4.13 9.73 38.30
N VAL A 277 -5.39 9.49 37.89
CA VAL A 277 -5.68 8.46 36.86
C VAL A 277 -4.95 8.78 35.56
N LEU A 278 -4.97 10.05 35.15
CA LEU A 278 -4.27 10.52 33.96
C LEU A 278 -2.74 10.41 34.13
N LEU A 279 -2.19 10.76 35.29
CA LEU A 279 -0.77 10.64 35.59
C LEU A 279 -0.32 9.17 35.57
N TYR A 280 -1.10 8.25 36.11
CA TYR A 280 -0.84 6.81 36.03
C TYR A 280 -0.87 6.32 34.59
N ALA A 281 -1.87 6.73 33.80
CA ALA A 281 -1.90 6.41 32.38
C ALA A 281 -0.66 6.95 31.65
N ALA A 282 -0.23 8.18 31.94
CA ALA A 282 0.95 8.80 31.34
C ALA A 282 2.26 8.12 31.76
N ARG A 283 2.36 7.69 33.03
CA ARG A 283 3.49 6.87 33.52
C ARG A 283 3.59 5.55 32.75
N ALA A 284 2.46 4.88 32.53
CA ALA A 284 2.40 3.65 31.74
C ALA A 284 2.48 3.88 30.22
N SER A 285 2.68 5.12 29.76
CA SER A 285 2.93 5.46 28.36
C SER A 285 4.43 5.63 28.12
N ARG A 286 4.89 5.38 26.90
CA ARG A 286 6.24 5.77 26.49
C ARG A 286 6.34 7.29 26.40
N VAL A 287 7.54 7.82 26.63
CA VAL A 287 7.86 9.25 26.48
C VAL A 287 8.63 9.51 25.19
N GLU A 288 9.28 8.49 24.64
CA GLU A 288 10.06 8.53 23.42
C GLU A 288 9.48 7.56 22.40
N ASN A 289 9.44 7.95 21.11
CA ASN A 289 8.92 7.15 20.01
C ASN A 289 7.54 6.55 20.31
N GLN A 290 6.60 7.45 20.65
CA GLN A 290 5.28 7.16 21.19
C GLN A 290 4.31 6.62 20.13
N ASP A 291 3.41 5.74 20.54
CA ASP A 291 2.21 5.43 19.75
C ASP A 291 1.17 6.58 19.88
N ALA A 292 0.09 6.52 19.08
CA ALA A 292 -0.94 7.56 19.10
C ALA A 292 -1.67 7.69 20.45
N ILE A 293 -1.79 6.59 21.22
CA ILE A 293 -2.44 6.58 22.54
C ILE A 293 -1.52 7.20 23.59
N ASP A 294 -0.25 6.79 23.62
CA ASP A 294 0.82 7.30 24.46
C ASP A 294 0.97 8.81 24.25
N THR A 295 1.06 9.23 22.99
CA THR A 295 1.15 10.65 22.62
C THR A 295 -0.05 11.43 23.14
N CYS A 296 -1.26 10.92 22.96
CA CYS A 296 -2.49 11.53 23.46
C CYS A 296 -2.45 11.71 24.99
N ILE A 297 -2.11 10.64 25.73
CA ILE A 297 -2.17 10.65 27.19
C ILE A 297 -1.07 11.53 27.79
N VAL A 298 0.16 11.47 27.24
CA VAL A 298 1.28 12.29 27.71
C VAL A 298 1.02 13.77 27.43
N ASN A 299 0.45 14.13 26.28
CA ASN A 299 0.10 15.51 25.94
C ASN A 299 -1.11 16.07 26.71
N MET A 300 -1.83 15.23 27.47
CA MET A 300 -2.92 15.67 28.34
C MET A 300 -2.42 16.15 29.72
N LEU A 301 -1.16 15.89 30.06
CA LEU A 301 -0.48 16.52 31.19
C LEU A 301 -0.13 17.98 30.84
N ALA A 302 0.02 18.82 31.86
CA ALA A 302 0.41 20.22 31.64
C ALA A 302 1.84 20.34 31.10
N ASP A 303 2.74 19.50 31.62
CA ASP A 303 4.09 19.29 31.11
C ASP A 303 4.33 17.78 30.90
N PRO A 304 4.68 17.32 29.67
CA PRO A 304 5.05 15.93 29.41
C PRO A 304 6.10 15.35 30.38
N LYS A 305 6.98 16.19 30.94
CA LYS A 305 8.00 15.76 31.91
C LYS A 305 7.42 15.24 33.21
N GLU A 306 6.19 15.65 33.57
CA GLU A 306 5.49 15.13 34.76
C GLU A 306 5.28 13.62 34.69
N ALA A 307 5.19 13.04 33.50
CA ALA A 307 5.06 11.59 33.29
C ALA A 307 6.24 10.78 33.86
N ARG A 308 7.42 11.39 34.05
CA ARG A 308 8.61 10.77 34.66
C ARG A 308 9.18 11.56 35.85
N ALA A 309 8.54 12.66 36.25
CA ALA A 309 9.02 13.47 37.36
C ALA A 309 8.95 12.68 38.69
N GLY A 310 10.06 12.68 39.43
CA GLY A 310 10.14 12.09 40.77
C GLY A 310 10.06 10.56 40.82
N ILE A 311 10.20 9.88 39.68
CA ILE A 311 10.22 8.41 39.62
C ILE A 311 11.47 7.92 38.89
N LYS A 312 11.99 6.77 39.33
CA LYS A 312 13.04 6.04 38.63
C LYS A 312 12.43 4.82 37.95
N GLU A 313 12.43 4.82 36.62
CA GLU A 313 11.96 3.69 35.82
C GLU A 313 12.89 2.47 36.02
N VAL A 314 12.28 1.31 36.27
CA VAL A 314 13.00 0.02 36.43
C VAL A 314 12.78 -0.85 35.20
N HIS A 315 11.53 -0.93 34.73
CA HIS A 315 11.17 -1.73 33.57
C HIS A 315 9.87 -1.21 32.96
N PHE A 316 9.81 -1.25 31.64
CA PHE A 316 8.62 -0.95 30.86
C PHE A 316 8.23 -2.19 30.04
N LEU A 317 7.01 -2.65 30.24
CA LEU A 317 6.38 -3.71 29.46
C LEU A 317 5.66 -3.06 28.26
N PRO A 318 6.16 -3.25 27.02
CA PRO A 318 5.56 -2.67 25.83
C PRO A 318 4.23 -3.30 25.46
N PHE A 319 3.51 -2.64 24.55
CA PHE A 319 2.22 -3.13 24.07
C PHE A 319 2.39 -4.44 23.31
N ASN A 320 1.54 -5.41 23.62
CA ASN A 320 1.44 -6.68 22.91
C ASN A 320 -0.01 -6.87 22.42
N PRO A 321 -0.27 -7.20 21.14
CA PRO A 321 -1.62 -7.46 20.64
C PRO A 321 -2.39 -8.57 21.36
N VAL A 322 -1.69 -9.50 22.02
CA VAL A 322 -2.31 -10.58 22.81
C VAL A 322 -2.69 -10.07 24.21
N ASP A 323 -1.76 -9.44 24.92
CA ASP A 323 -2.00 -8.95 26.29
C ASP A 323 -2.83 -7.65 26.33
N LYS A 324 -2.85 -6.91 25.20
CA LYS A 324 -3.52 -5.62 24.97
C LYS A 324 -3.32 -4.60 26.09
N ARG A 325 -2.14 -4.58 26.70
CA ARG A 325 -1.75 -3.67 27.78
C ARG A 325 -0.29 -3.27 27.70
N THR A 326 0.03 -2.19 28.41
CA THR A 326 1.37 -1.70 28.70
C THR A 326 1.50 -1.53 30.20
N ALA A 327 2.70 -1.69 30.74
CA ALA A 327 2.93 -1.46 32.16
C ALA A 327 4.30 -0.84 32.41
N ILE A 328 4.40 -0.02 33.45
CA ILE A 328 5.66 0.50 33.96
C ILE A 328 5.85 0.05 35.39
N THR A 329 7.06 -0.39 35.72
CA THR A 329 7.53 -0.60 37.09
C THR A 329 8.52 0.50 37.43
N TYR A 330 8.26 1.26 38.49
CA TYR A 330 9.09 2.38 38.90
C TYR A 330 9.28 2.45 40.42
N ILE A 331 10.33 3.14 40.83
CA ILE A 331 10.63 3.45 42.22
C ILE A 331 10.28 4.92 42.45
N ASP A 332 9.50 5.22 43.49
CA ASP A 332 9.19 6.60 43.87
C ASP A 332 10.32 7.25 44.68
N GLY A 333 10.14 8.54 45.04
CA GLY A 333 11.10 9.28 45.87
C GLY A 333 11.28 8.73 47.30
N ASN A 334 10.36 7.89 47.78
CA ASN A 334 10.44 7.23 49.09
C ASN A 334 11.16 5.87 49.02
N GLY A 335 11.52 5.41 47.82
CA GLY A 335 12.18 4.13 47.59
C GLY A 335 11.21 2.96 47.50
N ASP A 336 9.91 3.20 47.39
CA ASP A 336 8.89 2.16 47.24
C ASP A 336 8.64 1.84 45.76
N TRP A 337 8.41 0.56 45.51
CA TRP A 337 8.22 0.05 44.15
C TRP A 337 6.75 -0.01 43.83
N HIS A 338 6.41 0.58 42.69
CA HIS A 338 5.06 0.71 42.17
C HIS A 338 5.01 0.16 40.76
N ARG A 339 3.86 -0.38 40.39
CA ARG A 339 3.60 -0.83 39.02
C ARG A 339 2.25 -0.32 38.57
N VAL A 340 2.23 0.32 37.41
CA VAL A 340 1.03 0.88 36.80
C VAL A 340 0.86 0.26 35.43
N SER A 341 -0.38 -0.07 35.08
CA SER A 341 -0.72 -0.66 33.79
C SER A 341 -1.88 0.09 33.15
N LYS A 342 -1.87 0.15 31.82
CA LYS A 342 -2.99 0.63 31.01
C LYS A 342 -3.24 -0.32 29.85
N GLY A 343 -4.50 -0.45 29.43
CA GLY A 343 -4.83 -1.35 28.35
C GLY A 343 -6.31 -1.45 28.04
N ALA A 344 -6.67 -2.43 27.21
CA ALA A 344 -8.05 -2.77 26.93
C ALA A 344 -8.81 -3.05 28.25
N PRO A 345 -9.97 -2.41 28.50
CA PRO A 345 -10.64 -2.51 29.79
C PRO A 345 -10.92 -3.94 30.23
N GLU A 346 -11.33 -4.82 29.31
CA GLU A 346 -11.56 -6.25 29.57
C GLU A 346 -10.34 -6.95 30.17
N GLN A 347 -9.15 -6.68 29.62
CA GLN A 347 -7.89 -7.27 30.09
C GLN A 347 -7.47 -6.69 31.45
N ILE A 348 -7.78 -5.42 31.70
CA ILE A 348 -7.49 -4.77 32.98
C ILE A 348 -8.47 -5.24 34.07
N ILE A 349 -9.75 -5.50 33.73
CA ILE A 349 -10.74 -6.08 34.64
C ILE A 349 -10.30 -7.49 35.07
N GLU A 350 -9.90 -8.34 34.10
CA GLU A 350 -9.39 -9.69 34.36
C GLU A 350 -8.13 -9.65 35.24
N LEU A 351 -7.21 -8.71 34.97
CA LEU A 351 -6.00 -8.49 35.76
C LEU A 351 -6.30 -8.12 37.21
N CYS A 352 -7.29 -7.26 37.45
CA CYS A 352 -7.70 -6.79 38.77
C CYS A 352 -8.56 -7.79 39.54
N LYS A 353 -9.08 -8.85 38.89
CA LYS A 353 -10.00 -9.84 39.50
C LYS A 353 -11.12 -9.16 40.31
N MET A 354 -11.81 -8.22 39.67
CA MET A 354 -12.83 -7.39 40.30
C MET A 354 -14.00 -8.22 40.85
N SER A 355 -14.74 -7.67 41.82
CA SER A 355 -15.99 -8.28 42.26
C SER A 355 -17.07 -8.17 41.17
N PRO A 356 -18.01 -9.12 41.06
CA PRO A 356 -19.02 -9.12 40.00
C PRO A 356 -19.86 -7.82 39.92
N ASP A 357 -20.14 -7.20 41.08
CA ASP A 357 -20.88 -5.93 41.14
C ASP A 357 -20.08 -4.74 40.60
N ALA A 358 -18.77 -4.71 40.87
CA ALA A 358 -17.89 -3.65 40.40
C ALA A 358 -17.62 -3.79 38.89
N GLU A 359 -17.41 -5.01 38.43
CA GLU A 359 -17.28 -5.37 37.02
C GLU A 359 -18.52 -4.93 36.22
N LYS A 360 -19.73 -5.25 36.69
CA LYS A 360 -20.98 -4.83 36.05
C LYS A 360 -21.11 -3.30 35.91
N LYS A 361 -20.67 -2.54 36.91
CA LYS A 361 -20.66 -1.07 36.84
C LYS A 361 -19.69 -0.58 35.76
N VAL A 362 -18.48 -1.15 35.70
CA VAL A 362 -17.47 -0.76 34.69
C VAL A 362 -17.95 -1.09 33.28
N HIS A 363 -18.55 -2.27 33.04
CA HIS A 363 -19.16 -2.59 31.73
C HIS A 363 -20.27 -1.61 31.34
N THR A 364 -21.08 -1.17 32.29
CA THR A 364 -22.14 -0.17 32.02
C THR A 364 -21.54 1.17 31.58
N LEU A 365 -20.42 1.58 32.19
CA LEU A 365 -19.69 2.79 31.78
C LEU A 365 -19.04 2.62 30.40
N ILE A 366 -18.43 1.47 30.13
CA ILE A 366 -17.84 1.15 28.81
C ILE A 366 -18.91 1.24 27.73
N ALA A 367 -20.10 0.66 27.96
CA ALA A 367 -21.22 0.75 27.03
C ALA A 367 -21.68 2.20 26.81
N SER A 368 -21.77 3.00 27.87
CA SER A 368 -22.12 4.43 27.78
C SER A 368 -21.11 5.25 26.96
N TYR A 369 -19.81 4.94 27.06
CA TYR A 369 -18.79 5.54 26.21
C TYR A 369 -18.92 5.09 24.76
N ALA A 370 -19.17 3.81 24.54
CA ALA A 370 -19.33 3.24 23.22
C ALA A 370 -20.52 3.86 22.47
N ASP A 371 -21.64 4.09 23.13
CA ASP A 371 -22.83 4.77 22.57
C ASP A 371 -22.54 6.21 22.14
N ARG A 372 -21.53 6.85 22.74
CA ARG A 372 -21.05 8.19 22.39
C ARG A 372 -19.92 8.19 21.36
N GLY A 373 -19.50 7.01 20.90
CA GLY A 373 -18.39 6.82 19.97
C GLY A 373 -17.01 6.98 20.62
N LEU A 374 -16.91 6.80 21.93
CA LEU A 374 -15.68 6.93 22.70
C LEU A 374 -15.10 5.53 22.96
N ARG A 375 -13.84 5.31 22.59
CA ARG A 375 -13.08 4.11 22.97
C ARG A 375 -12.71 4.21 24.44
N SER A 376 -12.76 3.10 25.17
CA SER A 376 -12.42 3.06 26.59
C SER A 376 -11.02 2.50 26.83
N LEU A 377 -10.28 3.08 27.78
CA LEU A 377 -8.96 2.62 28.22
C LEU A 377 -8.96 2.44 29.74
N GLY A 378 -8.66 1.23 30.21
CA GLY A 378 -8.57 0.92 31.63
C GLY A 378 -7.19 1.23 32.20
N VAL A 379 -7.14 1.71 33.44
CA VAL A 379 -5.90 1.94 34.20
C VAL A 379 -5.95 1.18 35.50
N SER A 380 -4.86 0.49 35.82
CA SER A 380 -4.68 -0.23 37.07
C SER A 380 -3.34 0.08 37.73
N TYR A 381 -3.29 -0.15 39.03
CA TYR A 381 -2.12 0.10 39.86
C TYR A 381 -1.94 -1.05 40.86
N GLN A 382 -0.67 -1.36 41.17
CA GLN A 382 -0.30 -2.23 42.28
C GLN A 382 1.00 -1.74 42.92
N GLN A 383 1.21 -2.13 44.17
CA GLN A 383 2.49 -1.98 44.85
C GLN A 383 3.31 -3.27 44.69
N VAL A 384 4.65 -3.18 44.72
CA VAL A 384 5.55 -4.34 44.66
C VAL A 384 6.41 -4.38 45.93
N PRO A 385 5.90 -4.96 47.04
CA PRO A 385 6.58 -4.92 48.33
C PRO A 385 7.94 -5.63 48.34
N GLU A 386 8.08 -6.67 47.52
CA GLU A 386 9.31 -7.47 47.41
C GLU A 386 10.46 -6.76 46.69
N LYS A 387 10.23 -5.55 46.15
CA LYS A 387 11.21 -4.69 45.45
C LYS A 387 12.03 -5.45 44.40
N ASN A 388 11.39 -6.40 43.71
CA ASN A 388 11.97 -7.22 42.66
C ASN A 388 11.16 -7.07 41.36
N LYS A 389 11.85 -6.96 40.22
CA LYS A 389 11.26 -6.83 38.89
C LYS A 389 10.36 -8.03 38.53
N GLU A 390 10.80 -9.24 38.87
CA GLU A 390 10.11 -10.49 38.51
C GLU A 390 8.96 -10.85 39.46
N SER A 391 8.82 -10.12 40.58
CA SER A 391 7.75 -10.36 41.55
C SER A 391 6.37 -10.00 40.96
N ALA A 392 5.38 -10.81 41.32
CA ALA A 392 3.98 -10.57 40.97
C ALA A 392 3.45 -9.27 41.60
N GLY A 393 3.94 -8.88 42.78
CA GLY A 393 3.45 -7.75 43.56
C GLY A 393 2.09 -8.02 44.24
N ASP A 394 1.50 -6.96 44.79
CA ASP A 394 0.17 -7.00 45.42
C ASP A 394 -0.96 -7.13 44.38
N PRO A 395 -2.19 -7.50 44.79
CA PRO A 395 -3.33 -7.54 43.89
C PRO A 395 -3.56 -6.20 43.18
N TRP A 396 -3.75 -6.27 41.86
CA TRP A 396 -4.04 -5.09 41.03
C TRP A 396 -5.35 -4.41 41.44
N GLN A 397 -5.29 -3.09 41.52
CA GLN A 397 -6.43 -2.23 41.79
C GLN A 397 -6.87 -1.55 40.51
N PHE A 398 -8.15 -1.64 40.18
CA PHE A 398 -8.73 -0.92 39.05
C PHE A 398 -8.92 0.55 39.44
N ILE A 399 -8.15 1.45 38.83
CA ILE A 399 -8.10 2.86 39.24
C ILE A 399 -9.17 3.68 38.55
N GLY A 400 -9.30 3.55 37.23
CA GLY A 400 -10.25 4.34 36.46
C GLY A 400 -10.30 3.99 34.98
N LEU A 401 -11.23 4.65 34.29
CA LEU A 401 -11.53 4.45 32.88
C LEU A 401 -11.43 5.79 32.14
N LEU A 402 -10.59 5.84 31.10
CA LEU A 402 -10.43 7.02 30.26
C LEU A 402 -11.21 6.84 28.94
N PRO A 403 -12.02 7.83 28.54
CA PRO A 403 -12.61 7.88 27.21
C PRO A 403 -11.64 8.52 26.20
N LEU A 404 -11.30 7.76 25.17
CA LEU A 404 -10.53 8.17 24.00
C LEU A 404 -11.47 8.44 22.83
N PHE A 405 -11.40 9.64 22.28
CA PHE A 405 -12.10 10.03 21.06
C PHE A 405 -11.14 10.07 19.89
N ASP A 406 -11.49 9.39 18.81
CA ASP A 406 -10.76 9.42 17.54
C ASP A 406 -11.58 10.22 16.52
N PRO A 407 -11.22 11.48 16.24
CA PRO A 407 -12.00 12.31 15.34
C PRO A 407 -11.95 11.79 13.89
N PRO A 408 -13.09 11.80 13.17
CA PRO A 408 -13.10 11.53 11.74
C PRO A 408 -12.29 12.59 11.00
N ARG A 409 -11.70 12.24 9.86
CA ARG A 409 -11.06 13.25 9.01
C ARG A 409 -12.12 14.18 8.40
N HIS A 410 -11.73 15.42 8.16
CA HIS A 410 -12.62 16.45 7.60
C HIS A 410 -13.12 16.11 6.19
N ASP A 411 -12.31 15.38 5.41
CA ASP A 411 -12.56 15.00 4.02
C ASP A 411 -13.24 13.62 3.88
N SER A 412 -13.21 12.78 4.92
CA SER A 412 -13.67 11.39 4.83
C SER A 412 -15.15 11.27 4.50
N ALA A 413 -16.01 12.11 5.10
CA ALA A 413 -17.45 12.09 4.83
C ALA A 413 -17.78 12.46 3.37
N GLU A 414 -17.13 13.48 2.83
CA GLU A 414 -17.28 13.86 1.41
C GLU A 414 -16.72 12.78 0.49
N THR A 415 -15.56 12.22 0.86
CA THR A 415 -14.90 11.17 0.10
C THR A 415 -15.73 9.90 0.02
N ILE A 416 -16.38 9.48 1.10
CA ILE A 416 -17.29 8.32 1.10
C ILE A 416 -18.45 8.56 0.12
N ARG A 417 -19.04 9.76 0.13
CA ARG A 417 -20.09 10.13 -0.84
C ARG A 417 -19.57 10.10 -2.27
N ARG A 418 -18.36 10.62 -2.50
CA ARG A 418 -17.71 10.61 -3.82
C ARG A 418 -17.42 9.19 -4.30
N ALA A 419 -16.93 8.31 -3.43
CA ALA A 419 -16.72 6.90 -3.72
C ALA A 419 -18.04 6.22 -4.13
N LEU A 420 -19.12 6.46 -3.38
CA LEU A 420 -20.44 5.93 -3.68
C LEU A 420 -20.98 6.43 -5.04
N HIS A 421 -20.78 7.71 -5.35
CA HIS A 421 -21.11 8.28 -6.66
C HIS A 421 -20.30 7.64 -7.81
N LEU A 422 -19.10 7.14 -7.53
CA LEU A 422 -18.25 6.41 -8.47
C LEU A 422 -18.53 4.91 -8.52
N GLY A 423 -19.56 4.45 -7.81
CA GLY A 423 -19.94 3.04 -7.73
C GLY A 423 -19.02 2.19 -6.85
N VAL A 424 -18.27 2.80 -5.93
CA VAL A 424 -17.42 2.10 -4.96
C VAL A 424 -18.11 2.12 -3.59
N ASN A 425 -18.55 0.96 -3.11
CA ASN A 425 -19.15 0.83 -1.79
C ASN A 425 -18.05 0.77 -0.71
N VAL A 426 -18.00 1.77 0.18
CA VAL A 426 -17.02 1.81 1.27
C VAL A 426 -17.57 1.09 2.50
N LYS A 427 -16.90 0.01 2.92
CA LYS A 427 -17.25 -0.78 4.10
C LYS A 427 -16.25 -0.53 5.23
N MET A 428 -16.71 -0.16 6.42
CA MET A 428 -15.82 0.05 7.58
C MET A 428 -15.42 -1.29 8.19
N ILE A 429 -14.13 -1.48 8.41
CA ILE A 429 -13.58 -2.60 9.18
C ILE A 429 -12.97 -2.02 10.46
N THR A 430 -13.38 -2.50 11.63
CA THR A 430 -12.80 -2.02 12.89
C THR A 430 -12.70 -3.12 13.95
N GLY A 431 -11.63 -3.06 14.75
CA GLY A 431 -11.52 -3.83 15.99
C GLY A 431 -12.32 -3.26 17.15
N ASP A 432 -12.87 -2.05 17.01
CA ASP A 432 -13.74 -1.43 18.03
C ASP A 432 -15.07 -2.17 18.18
N GLN A 433 -15.75 -1.94 19.30
CA GLN A 433 -17.10 -2.46 19.50
C GLN A 433 -18.09 -1.87 18.50
N LEU A 434 -19.17 -2.62 18.22
CA LEU A 434 -20.18 -2.26 17.22
C LEU A 434 -20.82 -0.88 17.45
N ALA A 435 -21.07 -0.51 18.71
CA ALA A 435 -21.65 0.79 19.04
C ALA A 435 -20.74 1.95 18.60
N ILE A 436 -19.42 1.84 18.82
CA ILE A 436 -18.43 2.83 18.37
C ILE A 436 -18.40 2.91 16.85
N GLY A 437 -18.39 1.75 16.18
CA GLY A 437 -18.43 1.67 14.71
C GLY A 437 -19.68 2.35 14.13
N LYS A 438 -20.86 2.05 14.67
CA LYS A 438 -22.14 2.64 14.24
C LYS A 438 -22.18 4.16 14.47
N GLU A 439 -21.71 4.64 15.62
CA GLU A 439 -21.67 6.07 15.89
C GLU A 439 -20.67 6.80 14.97
N THR A 440 -19.50 6.21 14.74
CA THR A 440 -18.51 6.73 13.78
C THR A 440 -19.10 6.75 12.36
N GLY A 441 -19.75 5.66 11.95
CA GLY A 441 -20.40 5.57 10.64
C GLY A 441 -21.55 6.55 10.44
N ARG A 442 -22.34 6.80 11.49
CA ARG A 442 -23.37 7.84 11.51
C ARG A 442 -22.79 9.23 11.26
N ARG A 443 -21.68 9.57 11.92
CA ARG A 443 -20.99 10.86 11.72
C ARG A 443 -20.36 11.01 10.34
N LEU A 444 -19.80 9.91 9.81
CA LEU A 444 -19.20 9.87 8.47
C LEU A 444 -20.25 9.84 7.34
N GLY A 445 -21.51 9.51 7.65
CA GLY A 445 -22.59 9.39 6.66
C GLY A 445 -22.52 8.12 5.82
N MET A 446 -21.93 7.05 6.34
CA MET A 446 -21.78 5.78 5.63
C MET A 446 -22.94 4.79 5.87
N GLY A 447 -23.83 5.12 6.80
CA GLY A 447 -24.88 4.22 7.28
C GLY A 447 -24.53 3.55 8.61
N THR A 448 -25.51 2.84 9.17
CA THR A 448 -25.39 2.12 10.45
C THR A 448 -25.73 0.65 10.33
N ASN A 449 -25.86 0.11 9.11
CA ASN A 449 -26.13 -1.30 8.86
C ASN A 449 -24.84 -2.12 9.04
N MET A 450 -24.34 -2.14 10.27
CA MET A 450 -23.08 -2.78 10.65
C MET A 450 -23.33 -3.97 11.55
N TYR A 451 -22.47 -4.98 11.43
CA TYR A 451 -22.59 -6.25 12.14
C TYR A 451 -21.30 -6.58 12.92
N PRO A 452 -21.40 -7.30 14.05
CA PRO A 452 -20.23 -7.75 14.77
C PRO A 452 -19.56 -8.92 14.03
N SER A 453 -18.25 -9.12 14.21
CA SER A 453 -17.54 -10.20 13.54
C SER A 453 -18.01 -11.61 13.96
N THR A 454 -18.63 -11.76 15.13
CA THR A 454 -19.23 -13.02 15.58
C THR A 454 -20.39 -13.46 14.69
N ALA A 455 -21.08 -12.53 14.03
CA ALA A 455 -22.11 -12.86 13.05
C ALA A 455 -21.53 -13.53 11.78
N LEU A 456 -20.22 -13.42 11.56
CA LEU A 456 -19.52 -14.01 10.41
C LEU A 456 -19.06 -15.45 10.65
N LEU A 457 -18.88 -15.84 11.92
CA LEU A 457 -18.32 -17.12 12.36
C LEU A 457 -19.36 -18.19 12.69
N GLY A 458 -20.66 -17.84 12.71
CA GLY A 458 -21.71 -18.79 13.10
C GLY A 458 -21.81 -19.97 12.13
N ASP A 459 -21.79 -21.20 12.67
CA ASP A 459 -22.15 -22.43 11.95
C ASP A 459 -23.50 -22.26 11.26
N LYS A 460 -23.49 -22.24 9.91
CA LYS A 460 -24.54 -22.42 8.87
C LYS A 460 -26.06 -22.24 9.20
N SER A 461 -26.47 -21.70 10.34
CA SER A 461 -27.84 -21.84 10.87
C SER A 461 -28.33 -20.67 11.73
N THR A 462 -27.52 -19.68 12.05
CA THR A 462 -28.03 -18.43 12.63
C THR A 462 -28.11 -17.37 11.55
N ALA A 463 -29.22 -17.39 10.83
CA ALA A 463 -29.61 -16.30 9.96
C ALA A 463 -29.87 -15.06 10.83
N VAL A 464 -28.82 -14.28 11.10
CA VAL A 464 -28.97 -12.90 11.56
C VAL A 464 -29.75 -12.20 10.45
N ASP A 465 -30.96 -11.71 10.74
CA ASP A 465 -31.91 -11.10 9.80
C ASP A 465 -32.44 -12.00 8.65
N GLY A 466 -32.33 -13.33 8.74
CA GLY A 466 -32.92 -14.23 7.74
C GLY A 466 -32.16 -14.33 6.40
N LEU A 467 -30.99 -13.69 6.28
CA LEU A 467 -30.16 -13.68 5.06
C LEU A 467 -29.00 -14.70 5.15
N PRO A 468 -28.58 -15.31 4.02
CA PRO A 468 -27.30 -15.99 3.94
C PRO A 468 -26.16 -15.05 4.32
N ILE A 469 -25.12 -15.57 5.00
CA ILE A 469 -23.99 -14.77 5.49
C ILE A 469 -23.34 -13.96 4.36
N ASP A 470 -23.25 -14.52 3.15
CA ASP A 470 -22.61 -13.83 2.02
C ASP A 470 -23.45 -12.62 1.53
N GLU A 471 -24.79 -12.72 1.57
CA GLU A 471 -25.67 -11.57 1.28
C GLU A 471 -25.67 -10.53 2.39
N LEU A 472 -25.55 -10.98 3.65
CA LEU A 472 -25.39 -10.08 4.79
C LEU A 472 -24.10 -9.28 4.65
N ILE A 473 -22.99 -9.95 4.27
CA ILE A 473 -21.70 -9.28 4.07
C ILE A 473 -21.76 -8.26 2.94
N GLU A 474 -22.39 -8.62 1.83
CA GLU A 474 -22.58 -7.75 0.67
C GLU A 474 -23.39 -6.49 1.02
N LYS A 475 -24.46 -6.63 1.81
CA LYS A 475 -25.35 -5.52 2.22
C LYS A 475 -24.87 -4.73 3.44
N ALA A 476 -23.88 -5.22 4.17
CA ALA A 476 -23.37 -4.55 5.36
C ALA A 476 -22.54 -3.30 5.01
N ASP A 477 -22.76 -2.22 5.76
CA ASP A 477 -21.96 -0.98 5.67
C ASP A 477 -20.62 -1.12 6.42
N GLY A 478 -20.47 -2.14 7.27
CA GLY A 478 -19.24 -2.39 8.01
C GLY A 478 -19.32 -3.49 9.04
N PHE A 479 -18.15 -3.86 9.55
CA PHE A 479 -17.95 -4.90 10.55
C PHE A 479 -17.13 -4.40 11.72
N ALA A 480 -17.56 -4.76 12.93
CA ALA A 480 -16.94 -4.34 14.18
C ALA A 480 -16.47 -5.54 15.00
N GLY A 481 -15.50 -5.32 15.91
CA GLY A 481 -14.84 -6.37 16.67
C GLY A 481 -14.03 -7.33 15.78
N VAL A 482 -13.59 -6.87 14.62
CA VAL A 482 -12.97 -7.72 13.59
C VAL A 482 -11.54 -8.09 14.00
N PHE A 483 -11.28 -9.40 14.04
CA PHE A 483 -9.95 -9.97 14.25
C PHE A 483 -9.26 -10.18 12.89
N PRO A 484 -7.93 -10.39 12.88
CA PRO A 484 -7.16 -10.52 11.64
C PRO A 484 -7.71 -11.60 10.70
N GLU A 485 -8.14 -12.74 11.24
CA GLU A 485 -8.71 -13.87 10.49
C GLU A 485 -10.04 -13.50 9.85
N HIS A 486 -10.84 -12.67 10.54
CA HIS A 486 -12.12 -12.20 10.03
C HIS A 486 -11.93 -11.20 8.88
N LYS A 487 -10.88 -10.37 8.91
CA LYS A 487 -10.56 -9.46 7.80
C LYS A 487 -10.34 -10.25 6.50
N TYR A 488 -9.54 -11.32 6.57
CA TYR A 488 -9.29 -12.21 5.44
C TYR A 488 -10.58 -12.85 4.91
N GLU A 489 -11.42 -13.37 5.79
CA GLU A 489 -12.65 -14.07 5.40
C GLU A 489 -13.70 -13.11 4.80
N ILE A 490 -13.82 -11.87 5.31
CA ILE A 490 -14.69 -10.84 4.72
C ILE A 490 -14.28 -10.55 3.28
N VAL A 491 -12.99 -10.31 3.04
CA VAL A 491 -12.45 -10.03 1.70
C VAL A 491 -12.70 -11.21 0.78
N LYS A 492 -12.37 -12.43 1.22
CA LYS A 492 -12.57 -13.65 0.44
C LYS A 492 -14.03 -13.84 0.03
N ARG A 493 -14.99 -13.64 0.93
CA ARG A 493 -16.43 -13.81 0.62
C ARG A 493 -16.96 -12.76 -0.34
N LEU A 494 -16.48 -11.52 -0.25
CA LEU A 494 -16.79 -10.48 -1.23
C LEU A 494 -16.21 -10.83 -2.62
N GLN A 495 -15.00 -11.38 -2.67
CA GLN A 495 -14.40 -11.89 -3.91
C GLN A 495 -15.17 -13.07 -4.50
N ASP A 496 -15.62 -14.02 -3.66
CA ASP A 496 -16.43 -15.17 -4.09
C ASP A 496 -17.77 -14.71 -4.70
N LYS A 497 -18.26 -13.53 -4.29
CA LYS A 497 -19.42 -12.82 -4.89
C LYS A 497 -19.08 -12.02 -6.15
N LYS A 498 -17.84 -12.11 -6.65
CA LYS A 498 -17.32 -11.43 -7.85
C LYS A 498 -17.17 -9.90 -7.72
N HIS A 499 -17.12 -9.38 -6.50
CA HIS A 499 -16.67 -8.01 -6.28
C HIS A 499 -15.15 -7.90 -6.46
N ILE A 500 -14.69 -6.76 -6.95
CA ILE A 500 -13.27 -6.41 -6.99
C ILE A 500 -13.00 -5.60 -5.73
N VAL A 501 -12.32 -6.25 -4.78
CA VAL A 501 -12.22 -5.76 -3.40
C VAL A 501 -10.88 -5.08 -3.18
N GLY A 502 -10.95 -3.77 -2.92
CA GLY A 502 -9.85 -3.05 -2.30
C GLY A 502 -9.90 -3.19 -0.78
N MET A 503 -8.74 -3.36 -0.13
CA MET A 503 -8.65 -3.38 1.32
C MET A 503 -7.56 -2.45 1.82
N THR A 504 -7.87 -1.62 2.83
CA THR A 504 -6.85 -0.83 3.53
C THR A 504 -6.38 -1.51 4.82
N GLY A 505 -5.12 -1.29 5.18
CA GLY A 505 -4.53 -1.81 6.42
C GLY A 505 -3.29 -1.03 6.83
N ASP A 506 -3.00 -1.04 8.12
CA ASP A 506 -1.88 -0.34 8.74
C ASP A 506 -0.95 -1.28 9.52
N GLY A 507 -1.47 -2.42 9.98
CA GLY A 507 -0.76 -3.31 10.87
C GLY A 507 -0.28 -4.62 10.24
N VAL A 508 0.61 -5.30 10.96
CA VAL A 508 1.12 -6.65 10.65
C VAL A 508 0.00 -7.69 10.56
N ASN A 509 -1.08 -7.42 11.27
CA ASN A 509 -2.28 -8.23 11.33
C ASN A 509 -3.10 -8.16 10.04
N ASP A 510 -2.93 -7.11 9.25
CA ASP A 510 -3.70 -6.89 8.02
C ASP A 510 -3.02 -7.51 6.82
N ALA A 511 -1.73 -7.84 6.93
CA ALA A 511 -0.92 -8.39 5.84
C ALA A 511 -1.57 -9.60 5.12
N PRO A 512 -2.17 -10.60 5.80
CA PRO A 512 -2.84 -11.70 5.11
C PRO A 512 -4.06 -11.25 4.30
N ALA A 513 -4.82 -10.30 4.82
CA ALA A 513 -6.05 -9.82 4.19
C ALA A 513 -5.73 -8.83 3.05
N LEU A 514 -4.71 -7.99 3.21
CA LEU A 514 -4.14 -7.14 2.15
C LEU A 514 -3.66 -7.96 0.96
N LYS A 515 -2.94 -9.06 1.22
CA LYS A 515 -2.46 -9.97 0.16
C LYS A 515 -3.57 -10.76 -0.51
N LYS A 516 -4.69 -10.96 0.19
CA LYS A 516 -5.86 -11.68 -0.33
C LYS A 516 -6.75 -10.79 -1.20
N ALA A 517 -6.85 -9.50 -0.86
CA ALA A 517 -7.60 -8.52 -1.62
C ALA A 517 -7.10 -8.42 -3.06
N ASP A 518 -7.99 -8.03 -3.98
CA ASP A 518 -7.60 -7.79 -5.38
C ASP A 518 -6.67 -6.57 -5.42
N ILE A 519 -6.90 -5.59 -4.54
CA ILE A 519 -6.01 -4.46 -4.31
C ILE A 519 -5.73 -4.30 -2.81
N GLY A 520 -4.56 -4.73 -2.36
CA GLY A 520 -4.07 -4.41 -1.01
C GLY A 520 -3.52 -2.98 -0.96
N ILE A 521 -4.01 -2.14 -0.05
CA ILE A 521 -3.62 -0.73 0.11
C ILE A 521 -3.03 -0.50 1.50
N ALA A 522 -1.73 -0.22 1.59
CA ALA A 522 -1.09 0.21 2.83
C ALA A 522 -1.20 1.73 3.00
N VAL A 523 -1.60 2.18 4.19
CA VAL A 523 -1.61 3.61 4.54
C VAL A 523 -0.18 4.15 4.74
N ASP A 524 -0.02 5.46 4.74
CA ASP A 524 1.30 6.11 4.88
C ASP A 524 2.02 5.69 6.18
N ASP A 525 1.33 5.68 7.33
CA ASP A 525 1.92 5.23 8.60
C ASP A 525 1.90 3.70 8.80
N ALA A 526 1.67 2.91 7.74
CA ALA A 526 1.59 1.45 7.86
C ALA A 526 2.95 0.83 8.17
N THR A 527 2.94 -0.29 8.90
CA THR A 527 4.15 -1.08 9.19
C THR A 527 4.77 -1.61 7.91
N ASP A 528 6.09 -1.86 7.93
CA ASP A 528 6.80 -2.41 6.76
C ASP A 528 6.20 -3.74 6.30
N ALA A 529 5.72 -4.55 7.24
CA ALA A 529 4.98 -5.77 6.95
C ALA A 529 3.71 -5.52 6.12
N ALA A 530 2.89 -4.54 6.50
CA ALA A 530 1.69 -4.17 5.78
C ALA A 530 2.01 -3.57 4.39
N ARG A 531 3.00 -2.67 4.32
CA ARG A 531 3.51 -2.11 3.06
C ARG A 531 4.02 -3.21 2.13
N SER A 532 4.73 -4.21 2.64
CA SER A 532 5.25 -5.32 1.84
C SER A 532 4.15 -6.25 1.32
N ALA A 533 3.05 -6.40 2.07
CA ALA A 533 1.93 -7.23 1.67
C ALA A 533 0.96 -6.54 0.70
N SER A 534 0.93 -5.20 0.68
CA SER A 534 0.06 -4.40 -0.18
C SER A 534 0.57 -4.26 -1.60
N ASP A 535 -0.34 -4.12 -2.55
CA ASP A 535 -0.06 -3.79 -3.95
C ASP A 535 0.18 -2.30 -4.16
N ILE A 536 -0.37 -1.46 -3.30
CA ILE A 536 -0.29 0.00 -3.37
C ILE A 536 0.05 0.55 -1.99
N VAL A 537 1.02 1.45 -1.92
CA VAL A 537 1.41 2.15 -0.69
C VAL A 537 1.09 3.62 -0.85
N LEU A 538 0.28 4.18 0.04
CA LEU A 538 -0.02 5.60 0.06
C LEU A 538 1.17 6.34 0.71
N THR A 539 1.52 7.50 0.17
CA THR A 539 2.49 8.44 0.76
C THR A 539 1.81 9.62 1.44
N GLU A 540 0.48 9.66 1.38
CA GLU A 540 -0.36 10.64 2.05
C GLU A 540 -1.49 9.91 2.77
N PRO A 541 -1.82 10.30 4.01
CA PRO A 541 -2.82 9.59 4.79
C PRO A 541 -4.25 10.05 4.45
N GLY A 542 -5.16 9.09 4.25
CA GLY A 542 -6.60 9.34 4.17
C GLY A 542 -7.29 8.67 3.00
N LEU A 543 -8.61 8.52 3.11
CA LEU A 543 -9.45 7.87 2.09
C LEU A 543 -9.47 8.65 0.75
N SER A 544 -9.28 9.97 0.79
CA SER A 544 -9.36 10.85 -0.38
C SER A 544 -8.30 10.56 -1.44
N VAL A 545 -7.11 10.14 -0.99
CA VAL A 545 -6.00 9.70 -1.85
C VAL A 545 -6.41 8.45 -2.62
N ILE A 546 -7.06 7.48 -1.96
CA ILE A 546 -7.54 6.24 -2.59
C ILE A 546 -8.57 6.54 -3.67
N VAL A 547 -9.57 7.38 -3.36
CA VAL A 547 -10.62 7.74 -4.35
C VAL A 547 -10.03 8.52 -5.53
N SER A 548 -9.03 9.36 -5.28
CA SER A 548 -8.30 10.06 -6.34
C SER A 548 -7.49 9.09 -7.21
N ALA A 549 -6.85 8.11 -6.59
CA ALA A 549 -6.13 7.05 -7.29
C ALA A 549 -7.09 6.22 -8.18
N VAL A 550 -8.27 5.85 -7.68
CA VAL A 550 -9.31 5.16 -8.49
C VAL A 550 -9.70 5.97 -9.72
N LEU A 551 -9.95 7.27 -9.57
CA LEU A 551 -10.30 8.14 -10.70
C LEU A 551 -9.22 8.21 -11.76
N THR A 552 -7.98 8.36 -11.34
CA THR A 552 -6.84 8.42 -12.24
C THR A 552 -6.58 7.06 -12.89
N SER A 553 -6.73 5.96 -12.15
CA SER A 553 -6.63 4.59 -12.69
C SER A 553 -7.68 4.37 -13.78
N ARG A 554 -8.93 4.80 -13.55
CA ARG A 554 -9.98 4.76 -14.57
C ARG A 554 -9.67 5.64 -15.78
N ALA A 555 -9.04 6.80 -15.59
CA ALA A 555 -8.61 7.65 -16.71
C ALA A 555 -7.50 6.98 -17.55
N ILE A 556 -6.49 6.38 -16.89
CA ILE A 556 -5.43 5.61 -17.55
C ILE A 556 -6.03 4.42 -18.32
N PHE A 557 -6.93 3.69 -17.65
CA PHE A 557 -7.60 2.54 -18.24
C PHE A 557 -8.45 2.92 -19.47
N GLN A 558 -9.13 4.08 -19.42
CA GLN A 558 -9.86 4.61 -20.56
C GLN A 558 -8.93 4.94 -21.74
N ARG A 559 -7.72 5.45 -21.49
CA ARG A 559 -6.72 5.67 -22.56
C ARG A 559 -6.26 4.36 -23.19
N MET A 560 -6.00 3.33 -22.38
CA MET A 560 -5.61 2.00 -22.88
C MET A 560 -6.72 1.35 -23.72
N LYS A 561 -7.97 1.49 -23.29
CA LYS A 561 -9.15 1.03 -24.04
C LYS A 561 -9.26 1.76 -25.38
N ASN A 562 -9.06 3.07 -25.39
CA ASN A 562 -9.07 3.86 -26.63
C ASN A 562 -7.90 3.51 -27.58
N TYR A 563 -6.73 3.17 -27.04
CA TYR A 563 -5.56 2.77 -27.82
C TYR A 563 -5.79 1.49 -28.65
N THR A 564 -6.51 0.51 -28.09
CA THR A 564 -6.73 -0.81 -28.72
C THR A 564 -7.62 -0.77 -29.98
N ILE A 565 -8.19 0.38 -30.36
CA ILE A 565 -9.30 0.49 -31.33
C ILE A 565 -8.86 0.68 -32.81
N TYR A 566 -7.58 0.84 -33.14
CA TYR A 566 -7.12 1.23 -34.50
C TYR A 566 -6.13 0.24 -35.16
N PHE A 567 -6.39 -0.25 -36.39
CA PHE A 567 -5.41 -0.48 -37.50
C PHE A 567 -6.01 -1.22 -38.75
N ASP A 568 -5.71 -0.77 -40.01
CA ASP A 568 -5.25 -1.58 -41.19
C ASP A 568 -5.08 -0.80 -42.56
N PHE A 569 -4.24 -1.28 -43.51
CA PHE A 569 -4.17 -1.12 -45.02
C PHE A 569 -2.91 -0.58 -45.79
N ALA A 570 -2.28 -1.41 -46.66
CA ALA A 570 -1.41 -1.23 -47.89
C ALA A 570 0.11 -0.79 -47.86
N PRO A 571 1.10 -1.59 -48.35
CA PRO A 571 2.49 -1.65 -47.82
C PRO A 571 3.37 -0.38 -47.82
N PHE A 572 3.51 0.37 -48.93
CA PHE A 572 4.44 1.52 -48.96
C PHE A 572 3.83 2.80 -48.39
N MET A 573 2.56 3.07 -48.68
CA MET A 573 1.81 4.15 -48.04
C MET A 573 1.52 3.83 -46.55
N VAL A 574 1.38 2.54 -46.19
CA VAL A 574 1.40 2.06 -44.79
C VAL A 574 2.68 2.42 -44.13
N LEU A 575 3.83 2.25 -44.77
CA LEU A 575 5.09 2.56 -44.11
C LEU A 575 5.11 4.02 -43.65
N ILE A 576 4.67 4.95 -44.50
CA ILE A 576 4.59 6.38 -44.16
C ILE A 576 3.50 6.64 -43.11
N ILE A 577 2.31 6.07 -43.28
CA ILE A 577 1.21 6.22 -42.32
C ILE A 577 1.57 5.59 -40.97
N ALA A 578 2.25 4.45 -40.92
CA ALA A 578 2.69 3.76 -39.72
C ALA A 578 3.75 4.59 -38.98
N ILE A 579 4.72 5.18 -39.68
CA ILE A 579 5.67 6.10 -39.06
C ILE A 579 4.94 7.31 -38.46
N LEU A 580 4.01 7.92 -39.20
CA LEU A 580 3.23 9.06 -38.72
C LEU A 580 2.30 8.67 -37.57
N ASN A 581 1.71 7.47 -37.63
CA ASN A 581 0.81 6.93 -36.62
C ASN A 581 1.59 6.60 -35.34
N ASP A 582 2.70 5.86 -35.41
CA ASP A 582 3.55 5.53 -34.26
C ASP A 582 4.05 6.80 -33.56
N GLY A 583 4.47 7.81 -34.33
CA GLY A 583 4.89 9.10 -33.77
C GLY A 583 3.74 9.89 -33.10
N THR A 584 2.51 9.78 -33.61
CA THR A 584 1.35 10.52 -33.07
C THR A 584 0.58 9.76 -31.99
N ILE A 585 0.62 8.43 -31.97
CA ILE A 585 0.00 7.56 -30.97
C ILE A 585 0.52 7.89 -29.56
N MET A 586 1.77 8.32 -29.42
CA MET A 586 2.33 8.74 -28.12
C MET A 586 1.54 9.90 -27.48
N THR A 587 0.78 10.67 -28.26
CA THR A 587 -0.09 11.72 -27.71
C THR A 587 -1.28 11.15 -26.93
N ILE A 588 -1.73 9.93 -27.25
CA ILE A 588 -2.86 9.24 -26.60
C ILE A 588 -2.52 8.92 -25.14
N SER A 589 -1.27 8.53 -24.83
CA SER A 589 -0.85 8.26 -23.44
C SER A 589 -0.91 9.50 -22.56
N LYS A 590 -0.81 10.70 -23.17
CA LYS A 590 -0.85 12.02 -22.52
C LYS A 590 -2.24 12.68 -22.58
N ASP A 591 -3.23 12.03 -23.17
CA ASP A 591 -4.57 12.61 -23.42
C ASP A 591 -5.36 12.89 -22.12
N ARG A 592 -6.21 13.90 -22.08
CA ARG A 592 -7.01 14.28 -20.89
C ARG A 592 -8.46 13.78 -20.99
N VAL A 593 -8.63 12.47 -21.12
CA VAL A 593 -9.96 11.83 -21.15
C VAL A 593 -10.70 11.94 -19.81
N LYS A 594 -12.02 12.04 -19.87
CA LYS A 594 -12.87 11.99 -18.68
C LYS A 594 -12.96 10.55 -18.17
N PRO A 595 -12.75 10.28 -16.86
CA PRO A 595 -12.83 8.94 -16.32
C PRO A 595 -14.27 8.40 -16.34
N SER A 596 -14.42 7.08 -16.46
CA SER A 596 -15.72 6.43 -16.38
C SER A 596 -16.34 6.63 -14.97
N PRO A 597 -17.63 7.01 -14.87
CA PRO A 597 -18.30 7.17 -13.59
C PRO A 597 -18.57 5.83 -12.90
N LYS A 598 -18.63 4.73 -13.65
CA LYS A 598 -18.85 3.38 -13.10
C LYS A 598 -17.57 2.54 -13.22
N PRO A 599 -17.36 1.55 -12.31
CA PRO A 599 -16.30 0.56 -12.51
C PRO A 599 -16.45 -0.10 -13.88
N ASP A 600 -15.35 -0.20 -14.61
CA ASP A 600 -15.29 -0.86 -15.93
C ASP A 600 -14.25 -1.97 -15.82
N SER A 601 -14.62 -3.16 -16.25
CA SER A 601 -13.71 -4.30 -16.39
C SER A 601 -13.30 -4.43 -17.85
N TRP A 602 -12.12 -4.99 -18.15
CA TRP A 602 -11.65 -5.12 -19.53
C TRP A 602 -12.49 -6.10 -20.34
N LYS A 603 -13.62 -5.64 -20.86
CA LYS A 603 -14.48 -6.43 -21.74
C LYS A 603 -13.98 -6.35 -23.17
N LEU A 604 -13.03 -7.23 -23.49
CA LEU A 604 -12.43 -7.31 -24.83
C LEU A 604 -13.48 -7.40 -25.93
N ASP A 605 -14.57 -8.14 -25.73
CA ASP A 605 -15.64 -8.28 -26.72
C ASP A 605 -16.32 -6.95 -27.06
N GLU A 606 -16.58 -6.08 -26.08
CA GLU A 606 -17.20 -4.76 -26.31
C GLU A 606 -16.23 -3.83 -27.06
N ILE A 607 -14.93 -3.89 -26.73
CA ILE A 607 -13.89 -3.08 -27.36
C ILE A 607 -13.68 -3.52 -28.80
N PHE A 608 -13.55 -4.82 -29.05
CA PHE A 608 -13.40 -5.36 -30.39
C PHE A 608 -14.63 -5.08 -31.24
N ALA A 609 -15.84 -5.23 -30.71
CA ALA A 609 -17.06 -4.88 -31.45
C ALA A 609 -17.05 -3.39 -31.86
N THR A 610 -16.67 -2.50 -30.96
CA THR A 610 -16.58 -1.06 -31.24
C THR A 610 -15.53 -0.76 -32.32
N GLY A 611 -14.33 -1.35 -32.20
CA GLY A 611 -13.26 -1.21 -33.18
C GLY A 611 -13.62 -1.77 -34.55
N VAL A 612 -14.24 -2.95 -34.61
CA VAL A 612 -14.70 -3.56 -35.87
C VAL A 612 -15.77 -2.70 -36.54
N VAL A 613 -16.73 -2.14 -35.79
CA VAL A 613 -17.77 -1.27 -36.36
C VAL A 613 -17.17 0.02 -36.94
N LEU A 614 -16.30 0.70 -36.19
CA LEU A 614 -15.63 1.92 -36.66
C LEU A 614 -14.72 1.63 -37.86
N GLY A 615 -13.93 0.55 -37.79
CA GLY A 615 -13.07 0.11 -38.89
C GLY A 615 -13.87 -0.25 -40.14
N THR A 616 -14.97 -0.99 -40.00
CA THR A 616 -15.86 -1.35 -41.12
C THR A 616 -16.50 -0.10 -41.73
N TYR A 617 -16.95 0.85 -40.91
CA TYR A 617 -17.48 2.12 -41.39
C TYR A 617 -16.44 2.92 -42.19
N MET A 618 -15.21 3.07 -41.67
CA MET A 618 -14.12 3.76 -42.36
C MET A 618 -13.74 3.04 -43.67
N ALA A 619 -13.71 1.70 -43.67
CA ALA A 619 -13.46 0.91 -44.87
C ALA A 619 -14.57 1.13 -45.92
N LEU A 620 -15.84 1.09 -45.53
CA LEU A 620 -16.97 1.35 -46.42
C LEU A 620 -16.90 2.77 -47.01
N VAL A 621 -16.62 3.79 -46.19
CA VAL A 621 -16.47 5.17 -46.67
C VAL A 621 -15.30 5.28 -47.65
N THR A 622 -14.19 4.59 -47.40
CA THR A 622 -13.02 4.58 -48.29
C THR A 622 -13.33 3.90 -49.63
N VAL A 623 -14.06 2.78 -49.60
CA VAL A 623 -14.51 2.08 -50.81
C VAL A 623 -15.48 2.96 -51.60
N VAL A 624 -16.44 3.61 -50.93
CA VAL A 624 -17.38 4.54 -51.57
C VAL A 624 -16.63 5.73 -52.17
N PHE A 625 -15.67 6.30 -51.46
CA PHE A 625 -14.82 7.37 -51.96
C PHE A 625 -14.04 6.96 -53.20
N PHE A 626 -13.41 5.77 -53.18
CA PHE A 626 -12.69 5.23 -54.33
C PHE A 626 -13.63 4.99 -55.52
N TYR A 627 -14.80 4.40 -55.28
CA TYR A 627 -15.82 4.19 -56.31
C TYR A 627 -16.27 5.51 -56.95
N LEU A 628 -16.56 6.52 -56.12
CA LEU A 628 -16.94 7.87 -56.60
C LEU A 628 -15.79 8.56 -57.34
N ALA A 629 -14.53 8.31 -56.98
CA ALA A 629 -13.36 8.91 -57.62
C ALA A 629 -12.93 8.19 -58.91
N HIS A 630 -13.17 6.88 -59.03
CA HIS A 630 -12.69 6.07 -60.14
C HIS A 630 -13.74 5.84 -61.22
N ASP A 631 -14.95 5.44 -60.83
CA ASP A 631 -16.00 4.97 -61.74
C ASP A 631 -17.06 6.04 -62.04
N THR A 632 -16.98 7.21 -61.39
CA THR A 632 -17.90 8.32 -61.64
C THR A 632 -17.14 9.62 -61.87
N ASP A 633 -17.69 10.50 -62.71
CA ASP A 633 -17.20 11.88 -62.84
C ASP A 633 -17.62 12.75 -61.65
N PHE A 634 -18.01 12.18 -60.51
CA PHE A 634 -18.58 12.93 -59.38
C PHE A 634 -17.66 14.07 -58.94
N PHE A 635 -16.36 13.84 -58.79
CA PHE A 635 -15.41 14.90 -58.44
C PHE A 635 -15.18 15.87 -59.60
N LEU A 636 -15.22 15.42 -60.86
CA LEU A 636 -15.07 16.30 -62.03
C LEU A 636 -16.29 17.21 -62.20
N VAL A 637 -17.50 16.68 -62.01
CA VAL A 637 -18.79 17.38 -62.08
C VAL A 637 -18.99 18.26 -60.85
N ALA A 638 -18.65 17.81 -59.64
CA ALA A 638 -18.68 18.65 -58.45
C ALA A 638 -17.69 19.81 -58.55
N THR A 639 -16.49 19.57 -59.10
CA THR A 639 -15.50 20.64 -59.34
C THR A 639 -15.96 21.56 -60.47
N ALA A 640 -16.55 21.04 -61.56
CA ALA A 640 -17.11 21.86 -62.63
C ALA A 640 -18.30 22.70 -62.17
N ILE A 641 -19.19 22.18 -61.32
CA ILE A 641 -20.29 22.92 -60.71
C ILE A 641 -19.76 23.95 -59.70
N ALA A 642 -18.73 23.63 -58.92
CA ALA A 642 -18.12 24.58 -57.99
C ALA A 642 -17.35 25.72 -58.70
N VAL A 643 -16.74 25.44 -59.86
CA VAL A 643 -15.91 26.40 -60.61
C VAL A 643 -16.68 27.15 -61.70
N TYR A 644 -17.68 26.54 -62.34
CA TYR A 644 -18.40 27.10 -63.51
C TYR A 644 -19.90 27.32 -63.29
N ALA A 645 -20.49 26.93 -62.16
CA ALA A 645 -21.84 27.42 -61.85
C ALA A 645 -21.75 28.88 -61.37
N ASP A 646 -22.65 29.71 -61.89
CA ASP A 646 -22.77 31.11 -61.50
C ASP A 646 -23.46 31.14 -60.13
N TRP A 647 -22.66 31.15 -59.07
CA TRP A 647 -23.16 31.23 -57.69
C TRP A 647 -23.28 32.71 -57.30
N ASP A 648 -24.45 33.15 -56.85
CA ASP A 648 -24.68 34.51 -56.31
C ASP A 648 -23.71 34.92 -55.17
N PHE A 649 -23.00 33.94 -54.58
CA PHE A 649 -21.94 34.15 -53.58
C PHE A 649 -20.59 34.60 -54.19
N CYS A 650 -20.32 34.31 -55.46
CA CYS A 650 -19.10 34.73 -56.16
C CYS A 650 -19.07 36.23 -56.47
N ASP A 651 -20.22 36.93 -56.37
CA ASP A 651 -20.33 38.39 -56.45
C ASP A 651 -20.01 39.10 -55.12
N MET A 652 -19.63 38.37 -54.06
CA MET A 652 -19.14 38.99 -52.82
C MET A 652 -17.69 39.47 -52.98
N GLU A 653 -17.50 40.78 -53.12
CA GLU A 653 -16.19 41.44 -53.03
C GLU A 653 -15.58 41.25 -51.62
N GLY A 654 -14.76 40.21 -51.48
CA GLY A 654 -14.04 39.89 -50.24
C GLY A 654 -12.72 39.16 -50.52
N ILE A 655 -11.63 39.72 -50.02
CA ILE A 655 -10.24 39.24 -50.17
C ILE A 655 -10.10 37.84 -49.56
N GLY A 656 -9.95 36.80 -50.38
CA GLY A 656 -9.65 35.47 -49.85
C GLY A 656 -9.45 34.31 -50.84
N TRP A 657 -9.93 34.41 -52.08
CA TRP A 657 -9.98 33.23 -52.98
C TRP A 657 -8.90 33.20 -54.09
N ALA A 658 -7.94 34.12 -54.09
CA ALA A 658 -6.85 34.13 -55.07
C ALA A 658 -5.86 32.94 -54.95
N TRP A 659 -5.97 32.10 -53.92
CA TRP A 659 -5.10 30.93 -53.72
C TRP A 659 -5.60 29.64 -54.40
N GLY A 660 -6.87 29.60 -54.84
CA GLY A 660 -7.44 28.41 -55.49
C GLY A 660 -6.85 28.09 -56.86
N GLY A 661 -6.36 29.10 -57.58
CA GLY A 661 -5.75 28.94 -58.90
C GLY A 661 -4.32 28.41 -58.91
N ALA A 662 -3.62 28.42 -57.77
CA ALA A 662 -2.20 28.03 -57.70
C ALA A 662 -2.00 26.52 -57.46
N ILE A 663 -3.04 25.78 -57.07
CA ILE A 663 -2.99 24.32 -56.92
C ILE A 663 -3.30 23.61 -58.25
N TRP A 664 -3.83 24.34 -59.23
CA TRP A 664 -4.31 23.82 -60.52
C TRP A 664 -3.66 24.51 -61.73
N ALA A 665 -2.39 24.91 -61.60
CA ALA A 665 -1.53 25.35 -62.70
C ALA A 665 -0.32 24.42 -62.88
#